data_AF-A0A2G3PVG8-F1
#
_entry.id   AF-A0A2G3PVG8-F1
#
_cell.length_a   1.000
_cell.length_b   1.000
_cell.length_c   1.000
_cell.angle_alpha   90.00
_cell.angle_beta   90.00
_cell.angle_gamma   90.00
#
_symmetry.space_group_name_H-M   'P 1'
#
loop_
_entity.id
_entity.type
_entity.pdbx_description
1 polymer ?
#
loop_
_entity_poly.entity_id
_entity_poly.type
_entity_poly.pdbx_seq_one_letter_code
_entity_poly.pdbx_strand_id
1 'polypeptide(L)'
;MKDKSLIFKDRILDEILRSKEYKDLLNESCKKIVEGSKKAVNEATTVSWFEIEIYDILNESFGIKYKPEKEVLVETIRHKAKGRIDSKIGCLVQEFKHHSKLQNAVQIEKAIKQLLEYLEGLYKKEQVDYLGVLTDGVRILYIRLEDGKAIIESIKEIQERDIDRLIKSILSLNKVALTPKNLVKDFAEGEDCLARVLSRALFETLSINISEKTKVLFDEWKELFKLSHNDKSKQSAIKERKVSLEQTMQRTFNTVDEEYMAMFSLQTAYAIIIKIIAFKVISNIHYHNDMLKFSQLSSVTTEALKIKMLELEDGGIFKEAGLLNLLEGDFFSWYVDEAQWNTEIGTVIGNIFQILSKYEEKSLFNSGEEIQDLFKDLYQSIIPDKVRHCLGEFYTPAWLADNVVDNTLNRIKKQKWSGLDPCAGSGTFVTRMIARICMEHADNGEEDKTKILNDILSRVKGIDLNPLAVLTARINYFINISHLLKITDKFEIPIYLGDASYVPEDVEINGVRCIKYQIKTLQGIININMPLSALKNIQLFSEAISNIEVYIKMQDSSLIAEEILKLIDSQDKTDEILENIDILSKQLVDLENKHWDGIWARIIKNYLITSSLDKFDIIVGNPPWVDWKNLPSEYRDRIKTSVCIDNSLFSGAYRTGGINLNICALIANVCVNKWLAKDGVLGFLMPKSIIHQSSYEGFRNFKLNDGTRAYLQEIDDWTKAGHPFKPVTEKFLTYIYSREYVEYNEGIPVRKYELKRGRKLIDAHRIQKFSDIREWYNCDMSVAGTIKVGTTTFGYAENEEELRKFQAISGEAAYVGREGIEFYPQELFLLEILDMPATSEKLVAVKNYQGDKSKHKVPPLTRMLEKKFIHPLVKGKDIQKFHWDAYEYVVPFPYKKGSKIPIAQKELVKIAPNLHKYMLANKNIILQQTDYNEKIINNDDAEFYALARVGEYTYGEYSVGYRDNTKWQASVIEPIDTSWGEKILPLFQNHAVSITQDSNGNFITKEEAHYICAILNAPIVRTYMMKSSDSRSFKIRVPVKLEKYDAQNSAHKKLAELSINAHLAYDNTSKVAEIEAQIDKIYLALCGYLE
;
A
#
# COMPACT_ATOMS: atom_id res chain seq x y z
N MET A 1 26.35 -61.91 2.89
CA MET A 1 25.60 -60.66 3.12
C MET A 1 25.03 -60.14 1.80
N LYS A 2 24.07 -60.84 1.15
CA LYS A 2 23.48 -60.40 -0.13
C LYS A 2 21.94 -60.36 -0.16
N ASP A 3 21.25 -60.67 0.94
CA ASP A 3 19.77 -60.75 0.97
C ASP A 3 19.04 -59.57 1.64
N LYS A 4 19.73 -58.60 2.28
CA LYS A 4 19.05 -57.49 2.98
C LYS A 4 18.60 -56.33 2.08
N SER A 5 19.17 -56.17 0.87
CA SER A 5 18.91 -54.98 0.01
C SER A 5 17.52 -54.92 -0.66
N LEU A 6 16.71 -55.98 -0.53
CA LEU A 6 15.38 -56.08 -1.14
C LEU A 6 14.24 -55.61 -0.22
N ILE A 7 14.49 -55.35 1.07
CA ILE A 7 13.42 -55.14 2.07
C ILE A 7 12.84 -53.70 2.02
N PHE A 8 13.59 -52.72 1.52
CA PHE A 8 13.23 -51.29 1.62
C PHE A 8 12.90 -50.61 0.29
N LYS A 9 13.07 -51.29 -0.86
CA LYS A 9 12.98 -50.66 -2.18
C LYS A 9 11.60 -50.08 -2.54
N ASP A 10 10.54 -50.57 -1.90
CA ASP A 10 9.15 -50.11 -2.13
C ASP A 10 8.52 -49.47 -0.87
N ARG A 11 9.29 -49.28 0.22
CA ARG A 11 8.80 -48.71 1.49
C ARG A 11 9.05 -47.21 1.57
N ILE A 12 8.10 -46.50 2.16
CA ILE A 12 8.15 -45.04 2.25
C ILE A 12 8.97 -44.62 3.49
N LEU A 13 9.68 -43.49 3.44
CA LEU A 13 10.66 -43.01 4.43
C LEU A 13 10.27 -43.24 5.91
N ASP A 14 9.06 -42.88 6.35
CA ASP A 14 8.64 -43.08 7.75
C ASP A 14 8.29 -44.53 8.10
N GLU A 15 7.87 -45.38 7.14
CA GLU A 15 7.74 -46.83 7.39
C GLU A 15 9.11 -47.43 7.68
N ILE A 16 10.14 -46.98 6.95
CA ILE A 16 11.52 -47.38 7.18
C ILE A 16 11.96 -46.86 8.57
N LEU A 17 11.81 -45.57 8.87
CA LEU A 17 12.22 -44.99 10.16
C LEU A 17 11.50 -45.59 11.38
N ARG A 18 10.27 -46.10 11.22
CA ARG A 18 9.49 -46.77 12.28
C ARG A 18 9.66 -48.29 12.28
N SER A 19 10.23 -48.87 11.22
CA SER A 19 10.38 -50.31 11.07
C SER A 19 11.27 -50.89 12.17
N LYS A 20 10.95 -52.11 12.59
CA LYS A 20 11.80 -52.86 13.53
C LYS A 20 13.17 -53.10 12.90
N GLU A 21 13.19 -53.34 11.60
CA GLU A 21 14.37 -53.58 10.79
C GLU A 21 15.33 -52.38 10.80
N TYR A 22 14.82 -51.14 10.72
CA TYR A 22 15.64 -49.94 10.83
C TYR A 22 16.18 -49.72 12.24
N LYS A 23 15.38 -49.97 13.29
CA LYS A 23 15.87 -49.92 14.68
C LYS A 23 16.96 -50.98 14.93
N ASP A 24 16.77 -52.18 14.39
CA ASP A 24 17.77 -53.25 14.47
C ASP A 24 19.04 -52.86 13.69
N LEU A 25 18.90 -52.21 12.52
CA LEU A 25 20.02 -51.70 11.72
C LEU A 25 20.78 -50.58 12.45
N LEU A 26 20.08 -49.63 13.08
CA LEU A 26 20.70 -48.58 13.89
C LEU A 26 21.50 -49.17 15.06
N ASN A 27 20.95 -50.17 15.74
CA ASN A 27 21.63 -50.87 16.82
C ASN A 27 22.87 -51.64 16.33
N GLU A 28 22.76 -52.34 15.20
CA GLU A 28 23.88 -53.08 14.59
C GLU A 28 25.00 -52.11 14.19
N SER A 29 24.64 -51.03 13.50
CA SER A 29 25.58 -50.01 13.02
C SER A 29 26.25 -49.27 14.19
N CYS A 30 25.48 -48.90 15.22
CA CYS A 30 26.02 -48.27 16.43
C CYS A 30 27.07 -49.16 17.10
N LYS A 31 26.83 -50.48 17.19
CA LYS A 31 27.82 -51.42 17.76
C LYS A 31 29.08 -51.51 16.90
N LYS A 32 28.93 -51.60 15.57
CA LYS A 32 30.07 -51.65 14.64
C LYS A 32 30.92 -50.39 14.70
N ILE A 33 30.28 -49.20 14.74
CA ILE A 33 30.96 -47.92 14.92
C ILE A 33 31.78 -47.93 16.20
N VAL A 34 31.17 -48.30 17.34
CA VAL A 34 31.86 -48.27 18.65
C VAL A 34 32.99 -49.29 18.73
N GLU A 35 32.79 -50.52 18.25
CA GLU A 35 33.82 -51.56 18.26
C GLU A 35 34.97 -51.27 17.29
N GLY A 36 34.65 -50.78 16.09
CA GLY A 36 35.63 -50.38 15.08
C GLY A 36 36.46 -49.18 15.55
N SER A 37 35.82 -48.20 16.18
CA SER A 37 36.49 -47.00 16.69
C SER A 37 37.36 -47.28 17.92
N LYS A 38 37.01 -48.24 18.78
CA LYS A 38 37.87 -48.70 19.89
C LYS A 38 39.13 -49.43 19.42
N LYS A 39 39.09 -50.04 18.24
CA LYS A 39 40.22 -50.77 17.62
C LYS A 39 40.97 -49.91 16.59
N ALA A 40 40.53 -48.67 16.36
CA ALA A 40 41.13 -47.78 15.38
C ALA A 40 42.56 -47.43 15.78
N VAL A 41 43.49 -47.47 14.82
CA VAL A 41 44.91 -47.14 15.06
C VAL A 41 45.17 -45.64 14.94
N ASN A 42 44.29 -44.91 14.26
CA ASN A 42 44.35 -43.47 14.07
C ASN A 42 42.96 -42.85 13.82
N GLU A 43 42.89 -41.53 13.79
CA GLU A 43 41.66 -40.75 13.60
C GLU A 43 40.99 -41.06 12.24
N ALA A 44 41.77 -41.18 11.16
CA ALA A 44 41.25 -41.53 9.83
C ALA A 44 40.54 -42.89 9.80
N THR A 45 41.01 -43.85 10.60
CA THR A 45 40.36 -45.16 10.76
C THR A 45 39.02 -45.03 11.49
N THR A 46 38.94 -44.12 12.47
CA THR A 46 37.67 -43.79 13.17
C THR A 46 36.67 -43.16 12.22
N VAL A 47 37.10 -42.18 11.41
CA VAL A 47 36.30 -41.56 10.35
C VAL A 47 35.77 -42.62 9.38
N SER A 48 36.63 -43.54 8.93
CA SER A 48 36.25 -44.57 7.95
C SER A 48 35.15 -45.49 8.48
N TRP A 49 35.29 -45.98 9.72
CA TRP A 49 34.26 -46.82 10.35
C TRP A 49 32.93 -46.08 10.50
N PHE A 50 32.99 -44.81 10.91
CA PHE A 50 31.80 -44.00 11.09
C PHE A 50 31.09 -43.73 9.75
N GLU A 51 31.83 -43.33 8.72
CA GLU A 51 31.26 -43.01 7.41
C GLU A 51 30.74 -44.23 6.65
N ILE A 52 31.40 -45.39 6.74
CA ILE A 52 30.93 -46.63 6.09
C ILE A 52 29.54 -46.99 6.60
N GLU A 53 29.36 -47.03 7.92
CA GLU A 53 28.08 -47.42 8.51
C GLU A 53 26.97 -46.39 8.24
N ILE A 54 27.30 -45.09 8.25
CA ILE A 54 26.35 -44.04 7.88
C ILE A 54 25.99 -44.09 6.38
N TYR A 55 26.98 -44.34 5.52
CA TYR A 55 26.76 -44.55 4.09
C TYR A 55 25.86 -45.76 3.84
N ASP A 56 26.13 -46.89 4.51
CA ASP A 56 25.36 -48.11 4.36
C ASP A 56 23.90 -47.90 4.79
N ILE A 57 23.65 -47.24 5.93
CA ILE A 57 22.28 -46.87 6.32
C ILE A 57 21.63 -45.98 5.26
N LEU A 58 22.30 -44.92 4.81
CA LEU A 58 21.71 -43.95 3.86
C LEU A 58 21.45 -44.55 2.49
N ASN A 59 22.35 -45.38 2.00
CA ASN A 59 22.26 -45.99 0.68
C ASN A 59 21.33 -47.21 0.69
N GLU A 60 21.42 -48.10 1.69
CA GLU A 60 20.59 -49.31 1.76
C GLU A 60 19.16 -49.02 2.21
N SER A 61 18.97 -48.06 3.13
CA SER A 61 17.63 -47.76 3.67
C SER A 61 16.92 -46.64 2.93
N PHE A 62 17.64 -45.69 2.32
CA PHE A 62 17.02 -44.49 1.74
C PHE A 62 17.41 -44.21 0.29
N GLY A 63 18.31 -45.01 -0.32
CA GLY A 63 18.79 -44.78 -1.69
C GLY A 63 19.58 -43.47 -1.86
N ILE A 64 20.01 -42.86 -0.76
CA ILE A 64 20.72 -41.58 -0.75
C ILE A 64 22.22 -41.83 -0.86
N LYS A 65 22.84 -41.19 -1.85
CA LYS A 65 24.30 -41.21 -2.01
C LYS A 65 24.94 -40.25 -1.00
N TYR A 66 25.49 -40.79 0.09
CA TYR A 66 26.24 -40.02 1.08
C TYR A 66 27.62 -39.62 0.53
N LYS A 67 27.83 -38.32 0.30
CA LYS A 67 29.07 -37.74 -0.24
C LYS A 67 29.49 -36.49 0.53
N PRO A 68 30.07 -36.62 1.73
CA PRO A 68 30.58 -35.48 2.47
C PRO A 68 31.73 -34.77 1.75
N GLU A 69 31.79 -33.45 1.88
CA GLU A 69 32.98 -32.66 1.58
C GLU A 69 34.02 -32.95 2.66
N LYS A 70 35.15 -33.51 2.27
CA LYS A 70 36.24 -33.84 3.19
C LYS A 70 37.27 -32.72 3.22
N GLU A 71 37.85 -32.52 4.39
CA GLU A 71 39.07 -31.72 4.56
C GLU A 71 38.88 -30.25 4.12
N VAL A 72 37.71 -29.70 4.46
CA VAL A 72 37.26 -28.37 4.02
C VAL A 72 38.03 -27.27 4.76
N LEU A 73 38.61 -26.34 4.00
CA LEU A 73 39.35 -25.21 4.55
C LEU A 73 38.40 -24.12 5.05
N VAL A 74 38.58 -23.68 6.30
CA VAL A 74 37.80 -22.59 6.91
C VAL A 74 38.72 -21.53 7.50
N GLU A 75 38.34 -20.27 7.29
CA GLU A 75 38.97 -19.10 7.93
C GLU A 75 38.46 -18.97 9.36
N THR A 76 39.32 -19.22 10.35
CA THR A 76 38.95 -19.05 11.76
C THR A 76 39.21 -17.61 12.21
N ILE A 77 38.49 -17.17 13.25
CA ILE A 77 38.55 -15.79 13.77
C ILE A 77 39.97 -15.36 14.17
N ARG A 78 40.84 -16.31 14.55
CA ARG A 78 42.21 -16.05 15.04
C ARG A 78 43.29 -16.14 13.97
N HIS A 79 43.09 -16.92 12.89
CA HIS A 79 44.09 -17.11 11.85
C HIS A 79 43.44 -17.13 10.46
N LYS A 80 43.81 -16.17 9.59
CA LYS A 80 43.32 -16.07 8.20
C LYS A 80 43.70 -17.26 7.28
N ALA A 81 44.35 -18.29 7.80
CA ALA A 81 44.59 -19.53 7.09
C ALA A 81 44.82 -20.69 8.08
N LYS A 82 44.11 -21.82 7.87
CA LYS A 82 44.39 -23.19 8.37
C LYS A 82 43.48 -23.76 9.49
N GLY A 83 42.16 -23.57 9.43
CA GLY A 83 41.22 -24.57 9.96
C GLY A 83 40.91 -25.62 8.89
N ARG A 84 40.92 -26.92 9.23
CA ARG A 84 40.57 -28.01 8.31
C ARG A 84 39.49 -28.85 8.97
N ILE A 85 38.30 -28.83 8.40
CA ILE A 85 37.15 -29.61 8.86
C ILE A 85 37.26 -31.02 8.29
N ASP A 86 37.11 -32.04 9.14
CA ASP A 86 37.22 -33.44 8.72
C ASP A 86 36.13 -33.82 7.70
N SER A 87 34.86 -33.47 7.98
CA SER A 87 33.72 -33.80 7.13
C SER A 87 32.59 -32.76 7.23
N LYS A 88 32.06 -32.29 6.09
CA LYS A 88 30.96 -31.32 6.00
C LYS A 88 29.90 -31.78 5.00
N ILE A 89 28.64 -31.61 5.35
CA ILE A 89 27.47 -31.86 4.48
C ILE A 89 26.50 -30.72 4.69
N GLY A 90 26.33 -29.83 3.70
CA GLY A 90 25.47 -28.66 3.86
C GLY A 90 25.83 -27.86 5.13
N CYS A 91 24.86 -27.73 6.04
CA CYS A 91 25.01 -27.03 7.33
C CYS A 91 25.39 -27.97 8.50
N LEU A 92 25.68 -29.24 8.24
CA LEU A 92 26.19 -30.21 9.20
C LEU A 92 27.71 -30.31 9.09
N VAL A 93 28.40 -30.03 10.19
CA VAL A 93 29.86 -30.13 10.32
C VAL A 93 30.19 -31.25 11.28
N GLN A 94 31.04 -32.18 10.88
CA GLN A 94 31.48 -33.31 11.68
C GLN A 94 32.99 -33.21 11.93
N GLU A 95 33.38 -33.21 13.20
CA GLU A 95 34.77 -33.22 13.66
C GLU A 95 35.04 -34.54 14.38
N PHE A 96 36.08 -35.24 13.94
CA PHE A 96 36.44 -36.54 14.47
C PHE A 96 37.67 -36.43 15.35
N LYS A 97 37.74 -37.25 16.39
CA LYS A 97 38.93 -37.40 17.23
C LYS A 97 39.26 -38.87 17.43
N HIS A 98 40.52 -39.19 17.66
CA HIS A 98 40.87 -40.54 18.10
C HIS A 98 40.28 -40.86 19.48
N HIS A 99 39.87 -42.11 19.76
CA HIS A 99 39.22 -42.50 21.02
C HIS A 99 40.03 -42.18 22.30
N SER A 100 41.35 -42.00 22.19
CA SER A 100 42.23 -41.57 23.29
C SER A 100 42.28 -40.05 23.52
N LYS A 101 41.58 -39.27 22.70
CA LYS A 101 41.65 -37.79 22.63
C LYS A 101 40.39 -37.08 23.10
N LEU A 102 39.38 -37.77 23.64
CA LEU A 102 38.25 -37.16 24.35
C LEU A 102 38.14 -37.66 25.80
N GLN A 103 39.21 -38.19 26.40
CA GLN A 103 39.17 -38.92 27.67
C GLN A 103 39.09 -38.04 28.93
N ASN A 104 39.54 -36.79 28.86
CA ASN A 104 39.54 -35.86 30.00
C ASN A 104 39.02 -34.48 29.60
N ALA A 105 38.66 -33.67 30.61
CA ALA A 105 38.03 -32.36 30.42
C ALA A 105 38.86 -31.42 29.52
N VAL A 106 40.19 -31.38 29.70
CA VAL A 106 41.09 -30.52 28.91
C VAL A 106 41.07 -30.89 27.43
N GLN A 107 41.06 -32.18 27.13
CA GLN A 107 40.97 -32.66 25.75
C GLN A 107 39.60 -32.34 25.11
N ILE A 108 38.51 -32.50 25.87
CA ILE A 108 37.15 -32.21 25.42
C ILE A 108 36.99 -30.71 25.13
N GLU A 109 37.41 -29.84 26.06
CA GLU A 109 37.36 -28.38 25.88
C GLU A 109 38.15 -27.93 24.65
N LYS A 110 39.33 -28.51 24.42
CA LYS A 110 40.14 -28.20 23.23
C LYS A 110 39.41 -28.56 21.93
N ALA A 111 38.75 -29.72 21.89
CA ALA A 111 38.02 -30.17 20.71
C ALA A 111 36.71 -29.38 20.48
N ILE A 112 35.97 -29.05 21.55
CA ILE A 112 34.80 -28.16 21.49
C ILE A 112 35.20 -26.81 20.92
N LYS A 113 36.29 -26.22 21.44
CA LYS A 113 36.79 -24.92 21.00
C LYS A 113 37.18 -24.94 19.51
N GLN A 114 37.81 -26.02 19.05
CA GLN A 114 38.18 -26.18 17.65
C GLN A 114 36.94 -26.22 16.73
N LEU A 115 35.94 -27.05 17.06
CA LEU A 115 34.70 -27.13 16.28
C LEU A 115 33.93 -25.80 16.31
N LEU A 116 33.86 -25.13 17.45
CA LEU A 116 33.21 -23.83 17.59
C LEU A 116 33.87 -22.76 16.70
N GLU A 117 35.20 -22.70 16.67
CA GLU A 117 35.94 -21.78 15.78
C GLU A 117 35.66 -22.05 14.29
N TYR A 118 35.37 -23.30 13.90
CA TYR A 118 34.96 -23.67 12.54
C TYR A 118 33.54 -23.21 12.22
N LEU A 119 32.58 -23.46 13.13
CA LEU A 119 31.19 -23.07 12.95
C LEU A 119 31.04 -21.54 12.86
N GLU A 120 31.70 -20.80 13.75
CA GLU A 120 31.68 -19.33 13.74
C GLU A 120 32.30 -18.75 12.45
N GLY A 121 33.38 -19.37 11.95
CA GLY A 121 34.02 -18.99 10.69
C GLY A 121 33.10 -19.18 9.48
N LEU A 122 32.38 -20.30 9.43
CA LEU A 122 31.40 -20.59 8.38
C LEU A 122 30.18 -19.64 8.47
N TYR A 123 29.63 -19.44 9.68
CA TYR A 123 28.51 -18.52 9.91
C TYR A 123 28.82 -17.10 9.46
N LYS A 124 30.03 -16.59 9.75
CA LYS A 124 30.43 -15.25 9.33
C LYS A 124 30.37 -15.06 7.80
N LYS A 125 30.68 -16.13 7.04
CA LYS A 125 30.70 -16.11 5.58
C LYS A 125 29.32 -16.33 4.97
N GLU A 126 28.57 -17.30 5.47
CA GLU A 126 27.32 -17.77 4.84
C GLU A 126 26.06 -17.21 5.51
N GLN A 127 26.14 -16.73 6.75
CA GLN A 127 25.01 -16.23 7.56
C GLN A 127 23.86 -17.25 7.65
N VAL A 128 24.22 -18.51 7.90
CA VAL A 128 23.29 -19.65 8.06
C VAL A 128 23.66 -20.40 9.34
N ASP A 129 22.67 -20.94 10.03
CA ASP A 129 22.86 -21.77 11.22
C ASP A 129 23.54 -23.10 10.90
N TYR A 130 24.37 -23.59 11.83
CA TYR A 130 25.11 -24.84 11.66
C TYR A 130 24.91 -25.80 12.84
N LEU A 131 24.88 -27.10 12.52
CA LEU A 131 24.98 -28.18 13.51
C LEU A 131 26.38 -28.79 13.44
N GLY A 132 27.14 -28.63 14.52
CA GLY A 132 28.41 -29.31 14.73
C GLY A 132 28.23 -30.63 15.49
N VAL A 133 28.93 -31.66 15.05
CA VAL A 133 29.01 -32.97 15.71
C VAL A 133 30.47 -33.27 16.01
N LEU A 134 30.80 -33.40 17.28
CA LEU A 134 32.13 -33.82 17.74
C LEU A 134 32.03 -35.28 18.20
N THR A 135 32.85 -36.17 17.63
CA THR A 135 32.81 -37.59 17.98
C THR A 135 34.19 -38.25 17.94
N ASP A 136 34.42 -39.22 18.83
CA ASP A 136 35.55 -40.15 18.73
C ASP A 136 35.14 -41.57 18.32
N GLY A 137 33.91 -41.71 17.83
CA GLY A 137 33.31 -43.00 17.48
C GLY A 137 32.88 -43.84 18.68
N VAL A 138 33.13 -43.38 19.92
CA VAL A 138 32.62 -43.99 21.17
C VAL A 138 31.74 -43.00 21.94
N ARG A 139 32.10 -41.72 21.91
CA ARG A 139 31.38 -40.60 22.52
C ARG A 139 31.08 -39.54 21.48
N ILE A 140 29.98 -38.82 21.70
CA ILE A 140 29.46 -37.80 20.82
C ILE A 140 28.98 -36.59 21.61
N LEU A 141 29.09 -35.42 20.98
CA LEU A 141 28.64 -34.13 21.46
C LEU A 141 28.10 -33.31 20.28
N TYR A 142 27.06 -32.52 20.53
CA TYR A 142 26.47 -31.62 19.54
C TYR A 142 26.69 -30.16 19.93
N ILE A 143 27.01 -29.32 18.95
CA ILE A 143 27.08 -27.87 19.08
C ILE A 143 26.11 -27.28 18.06
N ARG A 144 25.11 -26.50 18.50
CA ARG A 144 24.23 -25.75 17.61
C ARG A 144 24.68 -24.30 17.58
N LEU A 145 24.84 -23.74 16.39
CA LEU A 145 25.08 -22.32 16.19
C LEU A 145 23.84 -21.71 15.57
N GLU A 146 23.08 -20.94 16.36
CA GLU A 146 21.81 -20.31 16.01
C GLU A 146 21.97 -18.79 16.21
N ASP A 147 21.76 -17.99 15.16
CA ASP A 147 21.93 -16.52 15.19
C ASP A 147 23.27 -16.04 15.77
N GLY A 148 24.35 -16.78 15.47
CA GLY A 148 25.70 -16.49 15.95
C GLY A 148 25.93 -16.81 17.43
N LYS A 149 24.97 -17.45 18.12
CA LYS A 149 25.13 -17.94 19.49
C LYS A 149 25.28 -19.47 19.50
N ALA A 150 26.27 -19.96 20.24
CA ALA A 150 26.55 -21.39 20.32
C ALA A 150 25.88 -22.04 21.56
N ILE A 151 25.09 -23.09 21.33
CA ILE A 151 24.51 -23.97 22.36
C ILE A 151 25.26 -25.30 22.32
N ILE A 152 25.95 -25.64 23.41
CA ILE A 152 26.81 -26.82 23.52
C ILE A 152 26.10 -27.87 24.39
N GLU A 153 25.90 -29.08 23.86
CA GLU A 153 25.35 -30.21 24.61
C GLU A 153 26.44 -30.94 25.43
N SER A 154 26.03 -31.70 26.45
CA SER A 154 26.96 -32.53 27.23
C SER A 154 27.48 -33.71 26.42
N ILE A 155 28.78 -34.02 26.54
CA ILE A 155 29.36 -35.22 25.94
C ILE A 155 28.75 -36.48 26.56
N LYS A 156 28.44 -37.46 25.72
CA LYS A 156 27.84 -38.73 26.14
C LYS A 156 28.34 -39.88 25.28
N GLU A 157 28.14 -41.12 25.74
CA GLU A 157 28.40 -42.31 24.91
C GLU A 157 27.41 -42.38 23.74
N ILE A 158 27.88 -42.83 22.58
CA ILE A 158 27.05 -42.98 21.39
C ILE A 158 26.00 -44.07 21.63
N GLN A 159 24.75 -43.73 21.35
CA GLN A 159 23.62 -44.66 21.39
C GLN A 159 22.91 -44.69 20.03
N GLU A 160 22.01 -45.66 19.83
CA GLU A 160 21.19 -45.79 18.61
C GLU A 160 20.49 -44.48 18.23
N ARG A 161 20.01 -43.72 19.23
CA ARG A 161 19.31 -42.43 19.06
C ARG A 161 20.20 -41.34 18.47
N ASP A 162 21.51 -41.42 18.66
CA ASP A 162 22.46 -40.43 18.16
C ASP A 162 22.78 -40.67 16.68
N ILE A 163 22.84 -41.95 16.28
CA ILE A 163 22.91 -42.35 14.88
C ILE A 163 21.61 -41.97 14.16
N ASP A 164 20.45 -42.26 14.76
CA ASP A 164 19.13 -41.83 14.25
C ASP A 164 19.05 -40.30 14.09
N ARG A 165 19.49 -39.53 15.11
CA ARG A 165 19.56 -38.07 15.06
C ARG A 165 20.44 -37.57 13.92
N LEU A 166 21.60 -38.18 13.71
CA LEU A 166 22.52 -37.80 12.63
C LEU A 166 21.90 -38.09 11.25
N ILE A 167 21.34 -39.29 11.05
CA ILE A 167 20.66 -39.68 9.82
C ILE A 167 19.49 -38.72 9.53
N LYS A 168 18.64 -38.44 10.53
CA LYS A 168 17.55 -37.46 10.40
C LYS A 168 18.03 -36.05 10.09
N SER A 169 19.18 -35.64 10.64
CA SER A 169 19.78 -34.34 10.33
C SER A 169 20.24 -34.28 8.87
N ILE A 170 20.90 -35.34 8.38
CA ILE A 170 21.31 -35.46 6.97
C ILE A 170 20.10 -35.47 6.03
N LEU A 171 19.02 -36.15 6.41
CA LEU A 171 17.76 -36.14 5.67
C LEU A 171 17.11 -34.74 5.65
N SER A 172 17.23 -33.99 6.73
CA SER A 172 16.66 -32.64 6.86
C SER A 172 17.41 -31.60 6.03
N LEU A 173 18.72 -31.77 5.80
CA LEU A 173 19.53 -30.89 4.95
C LEU A 173 19.05 -30.79 3.49
N ASN A 174 18.18 -31.71 3.04
CA ASN A 174 17.57 -31.68 1.70
C ASN A 174 16.26 -30.88 1.63
N LYS A 175 15.82 -30.24 2.73
CA LYS A 175 14.53 -29.54 2.80
C LYS A 175 14.67 -28.01 2.68
N VAL A 176 13.60 -27.34 2.25
CA VAL A 176 13.52 -25.90 1.95
C VAL A 176 12.69 -25.17 3.02
N ALA A 177 13.21 -24.13 3.67
CA ALA A 177 12.42 -23.37 4.65
C ALA A 177 11.18 -22.69 4.03
N LEU A 178 10.04 -22.71 4.73
CA LEU A 178 8.81 -22.02 4.30
C LEU A 178 8.95 -20.52 4.57
N THR A 179 9.48 -19.79 3.60
CA THR A 179 9.71 -18.33 3.68
C THR A 179 9.14 -17.65 2.43
N PRO A 180 8.77 -16.35 2.50
CA PRO A 180 8.27 -15.63 1.32
C PRO A 180 9.21 -15.75 0.12
N LYS A 181 10.52 -15.61 0.37
CA LYS A 181 11.56 -15.69 -0.66
C LYS A 181 11.59 -17.03 -1.39
N ASN A 182 11.50 -18.14 -0.65
CA ASN A 182 11.54 -19.47 -1.26
C ASN A 182 10.25 -19.75 -2.04
N LEU A 183 9.09 -19.30 -1.52
CA LEU A 183 7.82 -19.42 -2.24
C LEU A 183 7.83 -18.66 -3.57
N VAL A 184 8.33 -17.41 -3.59
CA VAL A 184 8.47 -16.66 -4.84
C VAL A 184 9.38 -17.39 -5.82
N LYS A 185 10.54 -17.85 -5.35
CA LYS A 185 11.51 -18.58 -6.16
C LYS A 185 10.91 -19.81 -6.82
N ASP A 186 10.15 -20.61 -6.09
CA ASP A 186 9.68 -21.91 -6.59
C ASP A 186 8.35 -21.82 -7.37
N PHE A 187 7.51 -20.81 -7.12
CA PHE A 187 6.18 -20.70 -7.75
C PHE A 187 6.03 -19.55 -8.76
N ALA A 188 6.82 -18.47 -8.63
CA ALA A 188 6.59 -17.22 -9.35
C ALA A 188 7.79 -16.69 -10.15
N GLU A 189 9.00 -17.24 -9.95
CA GLU A 189 10.21 -16.79 -10.66
C GLU A 189 10.35 -17.48 -12.03
N GLY A 190 10.56 -16.69 -13.09
CA GLY A 190 10.68 -17.16 -14.49
C GLY A 190 9.41 -17.00 -15.33
N GLU A 191 9.56 -17.07 -16.66
CA GLU A 191 8.42 -16.90 -17.59
C GLU A 191 7.42 -18.07 -17.55
N ASP A 192 7.89 -19.29 -17.29
CA ASP A 192 7.11 -20.52 -17.21
C ASP A 192 7.07 -21.11 -15.79
N CYS A 193 7.01 -20.24 -14.79
CA CYS A 193 6.82 -20.67 -13.41
C CYS A 193 5.48 -21.43 -13.23
N LEU A 194 5.38 -22.31 -12.23
CA LEU A 194 4.20 -23.16 -12.03
C LEU A 194 2.90 -22.35 -11.90
N ALA A 195 2.93 -21.19 -11.23
CA ALA A 195 1.74 -20.36 -11.09
C ALA A 195 1.21 -19.88 -12.46
N ARG A 196 2.09 -19.52 -13.39
CA ARG A 196 1.70 -19.09 -14.75
C ARG A 196 1.24 -20.26 -15.60
N VAL A 197 1.91 -21.41 -15.51
CA VAL A 197 1.49 -22.64 -16.20
C VAL A 197 0.08 -23.03 -15.75
N LEU A 198 -0.18 -23.05 -14.43
CA LEU A 198 -1.51 -23.33 -13.89
C LEU A 198 -2.55 -22.30 -14.37
N SER A 199 -2.19 -21.01 -14.34
CA SER A 199 -3.08 -19.93 -14.80
C SER A 199 -3.49 -20.09 -16.27
N ARG A 200 -2.56 -20.53 -17.13
CA ARG A 200 -2.84 -20.80 -18.55
C ARG A 200 -3.77 -22.00 -18.73
N ALA A 201 -3.49 -23.12 -18.06
CA ALA A 201 -4.36 -24.30 -18.12
C ALA A 201 -5.79 -23.98 -17.66
N LEU A 202 -5.94 -23.21 -16.58
CA LEU A 202 -7.23 -22.72 -16.10
C LEU A 202 -7.91 -21.80 -17.11
N PHE A 203 -7.18 -20.85 -17.69
CA PHE A 203 -7.71 -19.92 -18.71
C PHE A 203 -8.19 -20.63 -19.97
N GLU A 204 -7.43 -21.62 -20.46
CA GLU A 204 -7.82 -22.43 -21.62
C GLU A 204 -9.10 -23.22 -21.34
N THR A 205 -9.22 -23.80 -20.14
CA THR A 205 -10.41 -24.52 -19.71
C THR A 205 -11.65 -23.61 -19.74
N LEU A 206 -11.57 -22.42 -19.13
CA LEU A 206 -12.67 -21.43 -19.17
C LEU A 206 -13.01 -20.98 -20.58
N SER A 207 -12.01 -20.88 -21.46
CA SER A 207 -12.19 -20.41 -22.84
C SER A 207 -12.86 -21.46 -23.73
N ILE A 208 -12.65 -22.75 -23.46
CA ILE A 208 -13.12 -23.86 -24.31
C ILE A 208 -14.47 -24.40 -23.81
N ASN A 209 -14.62 -24.63 -22.51
CA ASN A 209 -15.77 -25.34 -21.96
C ASN A 209 -16.13 -24.84 -20.57
N ILE A 210 -16.63 -23.60 -20.45
CA ILE A 210 -17.15 -23.09 -19.18
C ILE A 210 -18.49 -23.75 -18.83
N SER A 211 -18.56 -24.43 -17.69
CA SER A 211 -19.80 -25.04 -17.20
C SER A 211 -20.74 -23.96 -16.68
N GLU A 212 -22.05 -24.25 -16.66
CA GLU A 212 -23.07 -23.30 -16.19
C GLU A 212 -22.76 -22.82 -14.76
N LYS A 213 -22.39 -23.75 -13.87
CA LYS A 213 -21.95 -23.45 -12.50
C LYS A 213 -20.74 -22.51 -12.48
N THR A 214 -19.70 -22.81 -13.26
CA THR A 214 -18.48 -21.98 -13.33
C THR A 214 -18.77 -20.59 -13.89
N LYS A 215 -19.66 -20.50 -14.88
CA LYS A 215 -20.07 -19.22 -15.47
C LYS A 215 -20.73 -18.30 -14.45
N VAL A 216 -21.59 -18.85 -13.59
CA VAL A 216 -22.22 -18.10 -12.49
C VAL A 216 -21.17 -17.57 -11.51
N LEU A 217 -20.25 -18.43 -11.04
CA LEU A 217 -19.17 -18.02 -10.12
C LEU A 217 -18.31 -16.92 -10.73
N PHE A 218 -17.97 -17.06 -12.02
CA PHE A 218 -17.21 -16.08 -12.76
C PHE A 218 -17.95 -14.75 -12.90
N ASP A 219 -19.23 -14.76 -13.26
CA ASP A 219 -19.99 -13.52 -13.47
C ASP A 219 -20.25 -12.78 -12.14
N GLU A 220 -20.47 -13.49 -11.04
CA GLU A 220 -20.60 -12.89 -9.70
C GLU A 220 -19.27 -12.35 -9.17
N TRP A 221 -18.18 -13.10 -9.32
CA TRP A 221 -16.83 -12.60 -9.06
C TRP A 221 -16.57 -11.34 -9.89
N LYS A 222 -16.97 -11.33 -11.16
CA LYS A 222 -16.80 -10.20 -12.08
C LYS A 222 -17.64 -8.99 -11.65
N GLU A 223 -18.85 -9.16 -11.12
CA GLU A 223 -19.64 -8.05 -10.57
C GLU A 223 -19.01 -7.47 -9.29
N LEU A 224 -18.58 -8.32 -8.35
CA LEU A 224 -17.81 -7.89 -7.18
C LEU A 224 -16.52 -7.14 -7.60
N PHE A 225 -15.85 -7.65 -8.63
CA PHE A 225 -14.66 -7.03 -9.20
C PHE A 225 -14.98 -5.71 -9.90
N LYS A 226 -16.06 -5.61 -10.68
CA LYS A 226 -16.48 -4.35 -11.35
C LYS A 226 -16.80 -3.24 -10.35
N LEU A 227 -17.35 -3.59 -9.18
CA LEU A 227 -17.59 -2.64 -8.09
C LEU A 227 -16.29 -1.96 -7.64
N SER A 228 -15.14 -2.63 -7.78
CA SER A 228 -13.82 -2.10 -7.46
C SER A 228 -13.15 -1.28 -8.58
N HIS A 229 -13.68 -1.23 -9.82
CA HIS A 229 -12.81 -0.97 -10.98
C HIS A 229 -13.34 -0.13 -12.16
N ASN A 230 -14.51 0.51 -12.10
CA ASN A 230 -14.98 1.30 -13.25
C ASN A 230 -14.37 2.71 -13.34
N ASP A 231 -13.07 2.78 -13.62
CA ASP A 231 -12.39 4.04 -13.93
C ASP A 231 -12.49 4.37 -15.44
N LYS A 232 -13.39 5.29 -15.80
CA LYS A 232 -13.51 5.83 -17.18
C LYS A 232 -12.36 6.78 -17.56
N SER A 233 -11.42 7.08 -16.66
CA SER A 233 -10.46 8.18 -16.83
C SER A 233 -9.08 7.80 -17.42
N LYS A 234 -8.80 6.52 -17.73
CA LYS A 234 -7.45 6.11 -18.22
C LYS A 234 -7.49 5.05 -19.33
N GLN A 235 -7.74 5.48 -20.58
CA GLN A 235 -7.60 4.60 -21.76
C GLN A 235 -6.21 3.93 -21.88
N SER A 236 -5.14 4.58 -21.40
CA SER A 236 -3.79 3.99 -21.42
C SER A 236 -3.60 2.85 -20.42
N ALA A 237 -4.12 2.98 -19.19
CA ALA A 237 -3.96 1.97 -18.14
C ALA A 237 -4.70 0.66 -18.48
N ILE A 238 -5.89 0.77 -19.09
CA ILE A 238 -6.66 -0.39 -19.56
C ILE A 238 -5.88 -1.13 -20.65
N LYS A 239 -5.26 -0.40 -21.59
CA LYS A 239 -4.43 -0.99 -22.65
C LYS A 239 -3.19 -1.68 -22.08
N GLU A 240 -2.50 -1.06 -21.12
CA GLU A 240 -1.33 -1.64 -20.45
C GLU A 240 -1.68 -2.90 -19.66
N ARG A 241 -2.83 -2.91 -18.97
CA ARG A 241 -3.34 -4.09 -18.25
C ARG A 241 -3.60 -5.25 -19.22
N LYS A 242 -4.33 -4.97 -20.32
CA LYS A 242 -4.61 -5.97 -21.36
C LYS A 242 -3.32 -6.59 -21.88
N VAL A 243 -2.34 -5.78 -22.30
CA VAL A 243 -1.05 -6.27 -22.80
C VAL A 243 -0.32 -7.13 -21.77
N SER A 244 -0.33 -6.70 -20.50
CA SER A 244 0.32 -7.46 -19.42
C SER A 244 -0.33 -8.83 -19.19
N LEU A 245 -1.65 -8.92 -19.30
CA LEU A 245 -2.38 -10.18 -19.16
C LEU A 245 -2.20 -11.09 -20.39
N GLU A 246 -2.22 -10.52 -21.60
CA GLU A 246 -1.94 -11.27 -22.85
C GLU A 246 -0.54 -11.90 -22.83
N GLN A 247 0.46 -11.18 -22.32
CA GLN A 247 1.81 -11.70 -22.12
C GLN A 247 1.84 -12.84 -21.09
N THR A 248 1.09 -12.70 -19.99
CA THR A 248 1.04 -13.71 -18.93
C THR A 248 0.36 -15.00 -19.42
N MET A 249 -0.70 -14.86 -20.22
CA MET A 249 -1.46 -15.97 -20.80
C MET A 249 -0.86 -16.51 -22.10
N GLN A 250 0.16 -15.85 -22.66
CA GLN A 250 0.74 -16.15 -23.98
C GLN A 250 -0.32 -16.21 -25.11
N ARG A 251 -1.35 -15.38 -24.99
CA ARG A 251 -2.50 -15.36 -25.91
C ARG A 251 -3.04 -13.95 -26.09
N THR A 252 -3.52 -13.65 -27.29
CA THR A 252 -4.19 -12.38 -27.59
C THR A 252 -5.67 -12.46 -27.23
N PHE A 253 -6.21 -11.38 -26.67
CA PHE A 253 -7.61 -11.30 -26.27
C PHE A 253 -8.41 -10.51 -27.30
N ASN A 254 -9.51 -11.10 -27.75
CA ASN A 254 -10.46 -10.52 -28.70
C ASN A 254 -11.65 -9.87 -27.99
N THR A 255 -11.96 -10.30 -26.77
CA THR A 255 -13.10 -9.81 -25.98
C THR A 255 -12.68 -9.27 -24.62
N VAL A 256 -13.54 -8.45 -24.02
CA VAL A 256 -13.36 -7.98 -22.63
C VAL A 256 -13.52 -9.12 -21.64
N ASP A 257 -14.35 -10.12 -21.94
CA ASP A 257 -14.58 -11.27 -21.08
C ASP A 257 -13.34 -12.17 -20.96
N GLU A 258 -12.57 -12.33 -22.04
CA GLU A 258 -11.27 -13.03 -21.99
C GLU A 258 -10.28 -12.33 -21.03
N GLU A 259 -10.31 -11.00 -20.94
CA GLU A 259 -9.48 -10.27 -19.98
C GLU A 259 -9.87 -10.58 -18.53
N TYR A 260 -11.18 -10.62 -18.25
CA TYR A 260 -11.69 -11.00 -16.92
C TYR A 260 -11.42 -12.47 -16.60
N MET A 261 -11.58 -13.38 -17.57
CA MET A 261 -11.25 -14.81 -17.40
C MET A 261 -9.76 -14.99 -17.08
N ALA A 262 -8.87 -14.26 -17.76
CA ALA A 262 -7.45 -14.29 -17.48
C ALA A 262 -7.12 -13.86 -16.03
N MET A 263 -7.75 -12.79 -15.55
CA MET A 263 -7.61 -12.35 -14.16
C MET A 263 -8.17 -13.38 -13.18
N PHE A 264 -9.35 -13.93 -13.46
CA PHE A 264 -9.98 -14.96 -12.62
C PHE A 264 -9.11 -16.23 -12.53
N SER A 265 -8.52 -16.67 -13.64
CA SER A 265 -7.58 -17.80 -13.66
C SER A 265 -6.30 -17.54 -12.87
N LEU A 266 -5.71 -16.33 -12.97
CA LEU A 266 -4.54 -15.96 -12.17
C LEU A 266 -4.83 -15.98 -10.67
N GLN A 267 -5.96 -15.42 -10.26
CA GLN A 267 -6.42 -15.42 -8.88
C GLN A 267 -6.72 -16.84 -8.39
N THR A 268 -7.35 -17.67 -9.23
CA THR A 268 -7.62 -19.09 -8.94
C THR A 268 -6.31 -19.87 -8.75
N ALA A 269 -5.33 -19.70 -9.63
CA ALA A 269 -4.03 -20.35 -9.51
C ALA A 269 -3.32 -19.98 -8.21
N TYR A 270 -3.34 -18.70 -7.84
CA TYR A 270 -2.81 -18.24 -6.55
C TYR A 270 -3.58 -18.84 -5.37
N ALA A 271 -4.91 -18.86 -5.41
CA ALA A 271 -5.76 -19.46 -4.38
C ALA A 271 -5.42 -20.96 -4.17
N ILE A 272 -5.28 -21.73 -5.26
CA ILE A 272 -4.89 -23.15 -5.19
C ILE A 272 -3.56 -23.32 -4.47
N ILE A 273 -2.54 -22.54 -4.83
CA ILE A 273 -1.20 -22.64 -4.22
C ILE A 273 -1.27 -22.38 -2.71
N ILE A 274 -1.91 -21.29 -2.28
CA ILE A 274 -1.98 -20.96 -0.85
C ILE A 274 -2.83 -21.95 -0.05
N LYS A 275 -3.90 -22.52 -0.64
CA LYS A 275 -4.72 -23.58 -0.03
C LYS A 275 -3.91 -24.86 0.20
N ILE A 276 -3.07 -25.26 -0.77
CA ILE A 276 -2.20 -26.43 -0.62
C ILE A 276 -1.09 -26.17 0.42
N ILE A 277 -0.57 -24.93 0.51
CA ILE A 277 0.37 -24.55 1.57
C ILE A 277 -0.32 -24.68 2.95
N ALA A 278 -1.54 -24.15 3.11
CA ALA A 278 -2.32 -24.30 4.34
C ALA A 278 -2.53 -25.79 4.69
N PHE A 279 -2.82 -26.61 3.69
CA PHE A 279 -3.02 -28.05 3.84
C PHE A 279 -1.75 -28.74 4.35
N LYS A 280 -0.58 -28.36 3.83
CA LYS A 280 0.72 -28.88 4.33
C LYS A 280 0.90 -28.53 5.81
N VAL A 281 0.57 -27.30 6.20
CA VAL A 281 0.73 -26.82 7.58
C VAL A 281 -0.16 -27.59 8.56
N ILE A 282 -1.46 -27.73 8.26
CA ILE A 282 -2.39 -28.43 9.17
C ILE A 282 -2.09 -29.93 9.25
N SER A 283 -1.69 -30.55 8.13
CA SER A 283 -1.38 -31.98 8.08
C SER A 283 -0.24 -32.35 9.04
N ASN A 284 0.74 -31.46 9.19
CA ASN A 284 1.83 -31.64 10.14
C ASN A 284 1.37 -31.58 11.60
N ILE A 285 0.47 -30.64 11.92
CA ILE A 285 -0.05 -30.46 13.28
C ILE A 285 -0.92 -31.65 13.69
N HIS A 286 -1.83 -32.07 12.82
CA HIS A 286 -2.84 -33.08 13.17
C HIS A 286 -2.28 -34.51 13.26
N TYR A 287 -1.29 -34.86 12.42
CA TYR A 287 -0.82 -36.25 12.31
C TYR A 287 0.58 -36.51 12.90
N HIS A 288 1.18 -35.54 13.61
CA HIS A 288 2.47 -35.66 14.33
C HIS A 288 3.43 -36.74 13.75
N ASN A 289 4.06 -36.43 12.60
CA ASN A 289 5.02 -37.25 11.83
C ASN A 289 4.49 -38.16 10.69
N ASP A 290 3.43 -37.81 9.95
CA ASP A 290 3.11 -38.50 8.67
C ASP A 290 3.52 -37.64 7.46
N MET A 291 4.82 -37.36 7.32
CA MET A 291 5.44 -36.62 6.21
C MET A 291 5.08 -37.24 4.83
N LEU A 292 4.70 -38.51 4.86
CA LEU A 292 4.44 -39.36 3.70
C LEU A 292 3.10 -39.16 3.00
N LYS A 293 2.02 -38.79 3.71
CA LYS A 293 0.70 -38.62 3.09
C LYS A 293 0.70 -37.46 2.10
N PHE A 294 1.41 -36.38 2.43
CA PHE A 294 1.52 -35.21 1.56
C PHE A 294 2.39 -35.50 0.33
N SER A 295 3.51 -36.21 0.47
CA SER A 295 4.33 -36.61 -0.67
C SER A 295 3.64 -37.63 -1.58
N GLN A 296 2.81 -38.54 -1.04
CA GLN A 296 2.05 -39.50 -1.84
C GLN A 296 1.14 -38.80 -2.86
N LEU A 297 0.52 -37.67 -2.47
CA LEU A 297 -0.32 -36.87 -3.35
C LEU A 297 0.42 -36.32 -4.58
N SER A 298 1.75 -36.22 -4.54
CA SER A 298 2.53 -35.84 -5.74
C SER A 298 2.59 -36.94 -6.80
N SER A 299 2.21 -38.18 -6.46
CA SER A 299 2.35 -39.37 -7.32
C SER A 299 1.02 -40.11 -7.59
N VAL A 300 -0.12 -39.60 -7.10
CA VAL A 300 -1.43 -40.20 -7.37
C VAL A 300 -1.96 -39.80 -8.75
N THR A 301 -2.97 -40.52 -9.25
CA THR A 301 -3.62 -40.20 -10.53
C THR A 301 -4.33 -38.85 -10.48
N THR A 302 -4.58 -38.26 -11.65
CA THR A 302 -5.28 -36.98 -11.77
C THR A 302 -6.69 -37.04 -11.19
N GLU A 303 -7.38 -38.17 -11.32
CA GLU A 303 -8.73 -38.37 -10.76
C GLU A 303 -8.70 -38.47 -9.23
N ALA A 304 -7.68 -39.10 -8.65
CA ALA A 304 -7.50 -39.15 -7.21
C ALA A 304 -7.16 -37.75 -6.65
N LEU A 305 -6.33 -36.98 -7.37
CA LEU A 305 -6.07 -35.57 -7.04
C LEU A 305 -7.34 -34.73 -7.06
N LYS A 306 -8.22 -34.90 -8.05
CA LYS A 306 -9.51 -34.19 -8.12
C LYS A 306 -10.33 -34.39 -6.85
N ILE A 307 -10.48 -35.65 -6.42
CA ILE A 307 -11.25 -36.00 -5.21
C ILE A 307 -10.62 -35.34 -3.98
N LYS A 308 -9.29 -35.37 -3.86
CA LYS A 308 -8.60 -34.74 -2.74
C LYS A 308 -8.75 -33.22 -2.73
N MET A 309 -8.67 -32.58 -3.89
CA MET A 309 -8.87 -31.13 -4.00
C MET A 309 -10.32 -30.75 -3.71
N LEU A 310 -11.30 -31.53 -4.18
CA LEU A 310 -12.72 -31.31 -3.84
C LEU A 310 -12.96 -31.37 -2.32
N GLU A 311 -12.42 -32.39 -1.65
CA GLU A 311 -12.47 -32.50 -0.18
C GLU A 311 -11.83 -31.29 0.50
N LEU A 312 -10.71 -30.79 -0.05
CA LEU A 312 -10.00 -29.62 0.47
C LEU A 312 -10.83 -28.33 0.32
N GLU A 313 -11.47 -28.13 -0.84
CA GLU A 313 -12.33 -26.98 -1.12
C GLU A 313 -13.59 -26.96 -0.23
N ASP A 314 -14.09 -28.13 0.19
CA ASP A 314 -15.20 -28.25 1.14
C ASP A 314 -14.78 -28.10 2.62
N GLY A 315 -13.49 -27.86 2.88
CA GLY A 315 -12.89 -27.64 4.20
C GLY A 315 -12.24 -28.87 4.82
N GLY A 316 -12.56 -30.08 4.36
CA GLY A 316 -11.95 -31.38 4.71
C GLY A 316 -11.29 -31.45 6.10
N ILE A 317 -9.98 -31.71 6.09
CA ILE A 317 -9.13 -31.82 7.29
C ILE A 317 -9.20 -30.61 8.23
N PHE A 318 -9.49 -29.40 7.74
CA PHE A 318 -9.53 -28.21 8.58
C PHE A 318 -10.73 -28.24 9.52
N LYS A 319 -11.90 -28.65 9.01
CA LYS A 319 -13.10 -28.82 9.83
C LYS A 319 -12.91 -29.95 10.85
N GLU A 320 -12.26 -31.05 10.47
CA GLU A 320 -11.87 -32.12 11.39
C GLU A 320 -10.93 -31.63 12.49
N ALA A 321 -10.01 -30.71 12.15
CA ALA A 321 -9.10 -30.06 13.10
C ALA A 321 -9.77 -28.95 13.94
N GLY A 322 -11.06 -28.67 13.75
CA GLY A 322 -11.80 -27.62 14.46
C GLY A 322 -11.76 -26.23 13.83
N LEU A 323 -11.08 -26.04 12.69
CA LEU A 323 -11.06 -24.78 11.92
C LEU A 323 -12.26 -24.72 10.97
N LEU A 324 -13.29 -23.97 11.35
CA LEU A 324 -14.58 -24.02 10.66
C LEU A 324 -14.62 -23.23 9.34
N ASN A 325 -13.90 -22.10 9.26
CA ASN A 325 -14.07 -21.11 8.18
C ASN A 325 -12.82 -20.85 7.31
N LEU A 326 -11.77 -21.69 7.40
CA LEU A 326 -10.52 -21.44 6.68
C LEU A 326 -10.70 -21.58 5.16
N LEU A 327 -11.16 -22.76 4.72
CA LEU A 327 -11.47 -23.09 3.33
C LEU A 327 -12.97 -23.30 3.20
N GLU A 328 -13.71 -22.19 3.27
CA GLU A 328 -15.12 -22.18 2.91
C GLU A 328 -15.18 -22.04 1.39
N GLY A 329 -15.24 -23.16 0.66
CA GLY A 329 -15.47 -23.23 -0.80
C GLY A 329 -16.00 -21.92 -1.39
N ASP A 330 -15.10 -21.28 -2.12
CA ASP A 330 -15.16 -19.89 -2.56
C ASP A 330 -15.36 -19.82 -4.08
N PHE A 331 -15.33 -18.60 -4.63
CA PHE A 331 -15.36 -18.38 -6.08
C PHE A 331 -14.25 -19.13 -6.83
N PHE A 332 -13.16 -19.53 -6.17
CA PHE A 332 -11.96 -20.12 -6.76
C PHE A 332 -11.92 -21.65 -6.66
N SER A 333 -13.02 -22.29 -6.28
CA SER A 333 -13.17 -23.76 -6.23
C SER A 333 -13.60 -24.38 -7.57
N TRP A 334 -13.96 -23.58 -8.57
CA TRP A 334 -14.59 -24.04 -9.82
C TRP A 334 -13.78 -25.10 -10.61
N TYR A 335 -12.44 -25.12 -10.47
CA TYR A 335 -11.57 -26.03 -11.22
C TYR A 335 -11.75 -27.52 -10.86
N VAL A 336 -12.35 -27.84 -9.69
CA VAL A 336 -12.63 -29.22 -9.28
C VAL A 336 -13.97 -29.76 -9.84
N ASP A 337 -14.77 -28.90 -10.48
CA ASP A 337 -16.01 -29.30 -11.16
C ASP A 337 -15.73 -30.38 -12.21
N GLU A 338 -16.63 -31.36 -12.35
CA GLU A 338 -16.40 -32.50 -13.24
C GLU A 338 -16.28 -32.11 -14.70
N ALA A 339 -16.97 -31.05 -15.12
CA ALA A 339 -16.86 -30.53 -16.49
C ALA A 339 -15.63 -29.63 -16.72
N GLN A 340 -14.93 -29.21 -15.65
CA GLN A 340 -13.77 -28.31 -15.71
C GLN A 340 -12.44 -29.05 -15.51
N TRP A 341 -12.41 -30.04 -14.62
CA TRP A 341 -11.18 -30.77 -14.31
C TRP A 341 -10.63 -31.51 -15.55
N ASN A 342 -9.33 -31.37 -15.79
CA ASN A 342 -8.64 -32.07 -16.87
C ASN A 342 -7.24 -32.53 -16.45
N THR A 343 -6.63 -33.38 -17.28
CA THR A 343 -5.32 -33.98 -17.01
C THR A 343 -4.21 -32.93 -16.85
N GLU A 344 -4.29 -31.80 -17.56
CA GLU A 344 -3.30 -30.73 -17.47
C GLU A 344 -3.35 -30.05 -16.10
N ILE A 345 -4.53 -29.59 -15.67
CA ILE A 345 -4.75 -29.02 -14.33
C ILE A 345 -4.26 -29.99 -13.26
N GLY A 346 -4.67 -31.26 -13.34
CA GLY A 346 -4.25 -32.29 -12.38
C GLY A 346 -2.74 -32.50 -12.33
N THR A 347 -2.07 -32.50 -13.48
CA THR A 347 -0.61 -32.65 -13.57
C THR A 347 0.11 -31.47 -12.91
N VAL A 348 -0.34 -30.24 -13.19
CA VAL A 348 0.28 -29.03 -12.62
C VAL A 348 0.07 -28.98 -11.10
N ILE A 349 -1.13 -29.35 -10.60
CA ILE A 349 -1.40 -29.48 -9.16
C ILE A 349 -0.49 -30.55 -8.53
N GLY A 350 -0.30 -31.70 -9.18
CA GLY A 350 0.64 -32.73 -8.72
C GLY A 350 2.07 -32.20 -8.56
N ASN A 351 2.52 -31.36 -9.49
CA ASN A 351 3.83 -30.70 -9.41
C ASN A 351 3.92 -29.71 -8.23
N ILE A 352 2.83 -29.00 -7.89
CA ILE A 352 2.78 -28.13 -6.71
C ILE A 352 2.97 -28.97 -5.44
N PHE A 353 2.27 -30.11 -5.30
CA PHE A 353 2.50 -31.05 -4.19
C PHE A 353 3.95 -31.55 -4.16
N GLN A 354 4.53 -31.84 -5.32
CA GLN A 354 5.93 -32.28 -5.41
C GLN A 354 6.92 -31.23 -4.90
N ILE A 355 6.75 -29.96 -5.27
CA ILE A 355 7.60 -28.87 -4.77
C ILE A 355 7.41 -28.72 -3.26
N LEU A 356 6.17 -28.62 -2.78
CA LEU A 356 5.87 -28.43 -1.36
C LEU A 356 6.27 -29.63 -0.48
N SER A 357 6.41 -30.83 -1.05
CA SER A 357 6.95 -31.99 -0.33
C SER A 357 8.38 -31.75 0.18
N LYS A 358 9.16 -30.90 -0.51
CA LYS A 358 10.54 -30.55 -0.14
C LYS A 358 10.62 -29.50 0.96
N TYR A 359 9.53 -28.83 1.31
CA TYR A 359 9.55 -27.75 2.30
C TYR A 359 9.63 -28.28 3.75
N GLU A 360 10.47 -27.65 4.58
CA GLU A 360 10.62 -27.93 6.00
C GLU A 360 9.37 -27.58 6.79
N GLU A 361 9.09 -28.43 7.77
CA GLU A 361 7.93 -28.39 8.65
C GLU A 361 8.26 -27.79 10.03
N LYS A 362 9.52 -27.36 10.28
CA LYS A 362 9.98 -26.93 11.61
C LYS A 362 10.30 -25.45 11.74
N SER A 363 10.73 -24.76 10.68
CA SER A 363 11.31 -23.41 10.80
C SER A 363 10.31 -22.33 11.24
N LEU A 364 9.00 -22.52 11.07
CA LEU A 364 7.97 -21.56 11.50
C LEU A 364 7.29 -21.90 12.84
N PHE A 365 7.45 -23.13 13.35
CA PHE A 365 6.51 -23.70 14.32
C PHE A 365 7.01 -23.78 15.76
N ASN A 366 8.29 -23.48 16.01
CA ASN A 366 8.91 -23.73 17.32
C ASN A 366 9.12 -22.50 18.21
N SER A 367 9.24 -21.28 17.68
CA SER A 367 9.58 -20.12 18.53
C SER A 367 8.64 -18.92 18.46
N GLY A 368 7.70 -18.84 17.51
CA GLY A 368 6.84 -17.64 17.38
C GLY A 368 7.62 -16.34 17.08
N GLU A 369 8.93 -16.43 16.80
CA GLU A 369 9.83 -15.29 16.67
C GLU A 369 9.70 -14.54 15.34
N GLU A 370 9.12 -15.16 14.31
CA GLU A 370 8.93 -14.55 12.99
C GLU A 370 7.45 -14.58 12.55
N ILE A 371 6.55 -13.98 13.33
CA ILE A 371 5.21 -13.64 12.83
C ILE A 371 5.40 -12.69 11.64
N GLN A 372 4.92 -13.06 10.45
CA GLN A 372 5.07 -12.28 9.22
C GLN A 372 3.99 -12.60 8.18
N ASP A 373 3.87 -11.71 7.20
CA ASP A 373 3.02 -11.93 6.03
C ASP A 373 3.75 -12.81 5.00
N LEU A 374 3.33 -14.07 4.90
CA LEU A 374 3.99 -15.06 4.04
C LEU A 374 3.69 -14.85 2.55
N PHE A 375 2.53 -14.28 2.22
CA PHE A 375 1.96 -14.38 0.88
C PHE A 375 1.96 -13.08 0.09
N LYS A 376 2.27 -11.94 0.72
CA LYS A 376 2.41 -10.64 0.05
C LYS A 376 3.34 -10.71 -1.16
N ASP A 377 4.57 -11.16 -0.98
CA ASP A 377 5.58 -11.17 -2.05
C ASP A 377 5.20 -12.17 -3.16
N LEU A 378 4.59 -13.29 -2.78
CA LEU A 378 4.07 -14.30 -3.71
C LEU A 378 2.94 -13.71 -4.57
N TYR A 379 1.99 -13.01 -3.96
CA TYR A 379 0.91 -12.32 -4.67
C TYR A 379 1.46 -11.28 -5.65
N GLN A 380 2.37 -10.42 -5.18
CA GLN A 380 2.97 -9.36 -6.00
C GLN A 380 3.78 -9.90 -7.17
N SER A 381 4.31 -11.11 -7.06
CA SER A 381 5.09 -11.78 -8.11
C SER A 381 4.20 -12.51 -9.13
N ILE A 382 3.07 -13.07 -8.70
CA ILE A 382 2.12 -13.78 -9.58
C ILE A 382 1.21 -12.79 -10.32
N ILE A 383 0.70 -11.76 -9.63
CA ILE A 383 -0.22 -10.79 -10.20
C ILE A 383 0.56 -9.57 -10.73
N PRO A 384 0.53 -9.30 -12.05
CA PRO A 384 1.35 -8.24 -12.64
C PRO A 384 1.07 -6.85 -12.08
N ASP A 385 2.10 -6.00 -12.01
CA ASP A 385 2.04 -4.62 -11.49
C ASP A 385 0.92 -3.78 -12.11
N LYS A 386 0.70 -3.93 -13.42
CA LYS A 386 -0.35 -3.19 -14.15
C LYS A 386 -1.75 -3.62 -13.74
N VAL A 387 -1.93 -4.92 -13.44
CA VAL A 387 -3.19 -5.46 -12.91
C VAL A 387 -3.40 -4.94 -11.49
N ARG A 388 -2.41 -5.06 -10.61
CA ARG A 388 -2.46 -4.56 -9.22
C ARG A 388 -2.70 -3.06 -9.12
N HIS A 389 -2.05 -2.28 -9.99
CA HIS A 389 -2.25 -0.83 -10.05
C HIS A 389 -3.68 -0.46 -10.42
N CYS A 390 -4.27 -1.15 -11.39
CA CYS A 390 -5.68 -0.92 -11.72
C CYS A 390 -6.60 -1.37 -10.56
N LEU A 391 -6.23 -2.42 -9.83
CA LEU A 391 -6.96 -2.93 -8.65
C LEU A 391 -6.89 -2.00 -7.43
N GLY A 392 -5.99 -1.01 -7.43
CA GLY A 392 -5.73 -0.17 -6.25
C GLY A 392 -5.10 -0.94 -5.08
N GLU A 393 -4.59 -2.15 -5.34
CA GLU A 393 -4.02 -3.03 -4.32
C GLU A 393 -2.53 -2.74 -4.10
N PHE A 394 -2.24 -1.95 -3.07
CA PHE A 394 -0.88 -1.63 -2.66
C PHE A 394 -0.63 -2.16 -1.25
N TYR A 395 0.16 -3.24 -1.18
CA TYR A 395 0.47 -3.90 0.09
C TYR A 395 1.41 -3.06 0.95
N THR A 396 1.00 -2.85 2.19
CA THR A 396 1.75 -2.10 3.20
C THR A 396 3.04 -2.83 3.59
N PRO A 397 4.20 -2.16 3.62
CA PRO A 397 5.41 -2.71 4.24
C PRO A 397 5.19 -3.04 5.72
N ALA A 398 5.72 -4.17 6.19
CA ALA A 398 5.50 -4.63 7.56
C ALA A 398 5.97 -3.62 8.61
N TRP A 399 7.17 -3.07 8.46
CA TRP A 399 7.69 -2.00 9.34
C TRP A 399 6.80 -0.75 9.40
N LEU A 400 6.06 -0.44 8.33
CA LEU A 400 5.16 0.72 8.29
C LEU A 400 3.86 0.40 9.02
N ALA A 401 3.30 -0.80 8.79
CA ALA A 401 2.14 -1.27 9.54
C ALA A 401 2.45 -1.36 11.05
N ASP A 402 3.65 -1.83 11.39
CA ASP A 402 4.17 -1.92 12.76
C ASP A 402 4.21 -0.54 13.44
N ASN A 403 4.77 0.47 12.76
CA ASN A 403 4.77 1.86 13.23
C ASN A 403 3.35 2.38 13.53
N VAL A 404 2.41 2.14 12.62
CA VAL A 404 1.02 2.60 12.77
C VAL A 404 0.33 1.90 13.94
N VAL A 405 0.50 0.59 14.09
CA VAL A 405 -0.02 -0.18 15.22
C VAL A 405 0.54 0.35 16.54
N ASP A 406 1.86 0.53 16.63
CA ASP A 406 2.53 1.01 17.83
C ASP A 406 2.11 2.43 18.22
N ASN A 407 2.06 3.36 17.26
CA ASN A 407 1.64 4.74 17.53
C ASN A 407 0.20 4.79 18.03
N THR A 408 -0.67 3.94 17.48
CA THR A 408 -2.08 3.86 17.88
C THR A 408 -2.22 3.26 19.28
N LEU A 409 -1.50 2.17 19.58
CA LEU A 409 -1.51 1.51 20.88
C LEU A 409 -0.93 2.36 22.00
N ASN A 410 0.14 3.12 21.74
CA ASN A 410 0.76 4.02 22.73
C ASN A 410 -0.21 5.10 23.26
N ARG A 411 -1.34 5.33 22.59
CA ARG A 411 -2.38 6.29 22.99
C ARG A 411 -3.50 5.66 23.80
N ILE A 412 -3.52 4.34 23.92
CA ILE A 412 -4.54 3.62 24.67
C ILE A 412 -4.01 3.28 26.05
N LYS A 413 -4.82 3.60 27.07
CA LYS A 413 -4.47 3.33 28.48
C LYS A 413 -4.85 1.91 28.92
N LYS A 414 -5.63 1.20 28.13
CA LYS A 414 -6.18 -0.12 28.43
C LYS A 414 -5.13 -1.20 28.22
N GLN A 415 -4.94 -2.07 29.22
CA GLN A 415 -3.97 -3.17 29.13
C GLN A 415 -4.38 -4.25 28.12
N LYS A 416 -5.67 -4.64 28.11
CA LYS A 416 -6.22 -5.61 27.14
C LYS A 416 -7.00 -4.89 26.05
N TRP A 417 -6.35 -4.66 24.91
CA TRP A 417 -6.93 -3.95 23.76
C TRP A 417 -7.49 -4.92 22.71
N SER A 418 -8.48 -4.48 21.94
CA SER A 418 -8.95 -5.14 20.70
C SER A 418 -8.69 -4.26 19.48
N GLY A 419 -8.44 -4.89 18.33
CA GLY A 419 -8.07 -4.24 17.09
C GLY A 419 -8.80 -4.77 15.86
N LEU A 420 -9.10 -3.87 14.93
CA LEU A 420 -9.72 -4.17 13.65
C LEU A 420 -8.88 -3.59 12.50
N ASP A 421 -8.63 -4.39 11.46
CA ASP A 421 -8.26 -3.90 10.13
C ASP A 421 -9.45 -4.01 9.17
N PRO A 422 -10.08 -2.89 8.77
CA PRO A 422 -11.28 -2.91 7.94
C PRO A 422 -10.99 -3.04 6.43
N CYS A 423 -9.73 -3.04 6.02
CA CYS A 423 -9.29 -3.26 4.64
C CYS A 423 -8.04 -4.16 4.65
N ALA A 424 -8.23 -5.38 5.16
CA ALA A 424 -7.15 -6.23 5.64
C ALA A 424 -6.12 -6.65 4.57
N GLY A 425 -6.50 -6.71 3.29
CA GLY A 425 -5.65 -7.25 2.23
C GLY A 425 -5.18 -8.67 2.58
N SER A 426 -3.86 -8.93 2.48
CA SER A 426 -3.25 -10.19 2.94
C SER A 426 -3.12 -10.33 4.46
N GLY A 427 -3.56 -9.33 5.23
CA GLY A 427 -3.51 -9.32 6.69
C GLY A 427 -2.22 -8.77 7.27
N THR A 428 -1.50 -7.85 6.60
CA THR A 428 -0.24 -7.31 7.14
C THR A 428 -0.44 -6.65 8.52
N PHE A 429 -1.43 -5.77 8.71
CA PHE A 429 -1.73 -5.19 10.03
C PHE A 429 -2.23 -6.24 11.03
N VAL A 430 -3.03 -7.20 10.56
CA VAL A 430 -3.50 -8.34 11.37
C VAL A 430 -2.31 -9.10 11.95
N THR A 431 -1.30 -9.45 11.14
CA THR A 431 -0.09 -10.13 11.64
C THR A 431 0.70 -9.26 12.62
N ARG A 432 0.75 -7.93 12.43
CA ARG A 432 1.40 -7.02 13.40
C ARG A 432 0.66 -6.98 14.74
N MET A 433 -0.67 -6.95 14.71
CA MET A 433 -1.50 -7.03 15.91
C MET A 433 -1.33 -8.36 16.65
N ILE A 434 -1.30 -9.49 15.92
CA ILE A 434 -1.01 -10.81 16.50
C ILE A 434 0.39 -10.82 17.13
N ALA A 435 1.40 -10.31 16.42
CA ALA A 435 2.77 -10.23 16.93
C ALA A 435 2.85 -9.44 18.24
N ARG A 436 2.11 -8.32 18.34
CA ARG A 436 2.07 -7.50 19.54
C ARG A 436 1.46 -8.25 20.73
N ILE A 437 0.38 -9.01 20.52
CA ILE A 437 -0.23 -9.84 21.58
C ILE A 437 0.73 -10.94 22.03
N CYS A 438 1.41 -11.62 21.10
CA CYS A 438 2.41 -12.62 21.45
C CYS A 438 3.57 -12.04 22.27
N MET A 439 4.05 -10.84 21.91
CA MET A 439 5.06 -10.12 22.69
C MET A 439 4.56 -9.75 24.09
N GLU A 440 3.32 -9.26 24.22
CA GLU A 440 2.72 -8.97 25.53
C GLU A 440 2.68 -10.20 26.44
N HIS A 441 2.32 -11.37 25.90
CA HIS A 441 2.31 -12.62 26.67
C HIS A 441 3.72 -13.07 27.06
N ALA A 442 4.68 -12.98 26.13
CA ALA A 442 6.08 -13.31 26.39
C ALA A 442 6.69 -12.41 27.47
N ASP A 443 6.44 -11.10 27.42
CA ASP A 443 6.92 -10.11 28.41
C ASP A 443 6.32 -10.37 29.80
N ASN A 444 5.10 -10.92 29.86
CA ASN A 444 4.43 -11.33 31.11
C ASN A 444 4.78 -12.75 31.58
N GLY A 445 5.62 -13.49 30.85
CA GLY A 445 5.98 -14.87 31.16
C GLY A 445 4.83 -15.88 31.02
N GLU A 446 3.82 -15.56 30.20
CA GLU A 446 2.70 -16.47 29.94
C GLU A 446 3.08 -17.51 28.88
N GLU A 447 3.03 -18.79 29.26
CA GLU A 447 3.35 -19.92 28.38
C GLU A 447 2.11 -20.74 27.97
N ASP A 448 0.91 -20.43 28.51
CA ASP A 448 -0.31 -21.14 28.13
C ASP A 448 -0.77 -20.77 26.72
N LYS A 449 -0.38 -21.61 25.75
CA LYS A 449 -0.76 -21.52 24.34
C LYS A 449 -2.27 -21.36 24.12
N THR A 450 -3.11 -22.01 24.92
CA THR A 450 -4.58 -21.93 24.77
C THR A 450 -5.08 -20.53 25.14
N LYS A 451 -4.53 -19.94 26.19
CA LYS A 451 -4.85 -18.57 26.59
C LYS A 451 -4.40 -17.55 25.55
N ILE A 452 -3.18 -17.70 25.04
CA ILE A 452 -2.63 -16.84 23.98
C ILE A 452 -3.52 -16.91 22.72
N LEU A 453 -3.90 -18.12 22.29
CA LEU A 453 -4.78 -18.34 21.15
C LEU A 453 -6.14 -17.66 21.33
N ASN A 454 -6.79 -17.85 22.48
CA ASN A 454 -8.08 -17.24 22.79
C ASN A 454 -8.01 -15.71 22.82
N ASP A 455 -6.93 -15.15 23.35
CA ASP A 455 -6.71 -13.70 23.35
C ASP A 455 -6.51 -13.18 21.92
N ILE A 456 -5.75 -13.88 21.08
CA ILE A 456 -5.58 -13.51 19.66
C ILE A 456 -6.93 -13.53 18.93
N LEU A 457 -7.67 -14.64 18.99
CA LEU A 457 -8.96 -14.82 18.29
C LEU A 457 -10.04 -13.83 18.74
N SER A 458 -10.04 -13.43 20.01
CA SER A 458 -11.03 -12.48 20.54
C SER A 458 -10.65 -11.01 20.29
N ARG A 459 -9.35 -10.69 20.20
CA ARG A 459 -8.86 -9.31 20.13
C ARG A 459 -8.58 -8.82 18.72
N VAL A 460 -8.18 -9.68 17.78
CA VAL A 460 -7.73 -9.26 16.44
C VAL A 460 -8.74 -9.68 15.39
N LYS A 461 -9.36 -8.72 14.71
CA LYS A 461 -10.33 -9.00 13.64
C LYS A 461 -9.96 -8.27 12.35
N GLY A 462 -10.47 -8.74 11.22
CA GLY A 462 -10.23 -8.12 9.91
C GLY A 462 -11.43 -8.22 8.97
N ILE A 463 -11.57 -7.24 8.09
CA ILE A 463 -12.60 -7.20 7.04
C ILE A 463 -11.91 -6.88 5.71
N ASP A 464 -12.35 -7.53 4.64
CA ASP A 464 -11.99 -7.10 3.29
C ASP A 464 -13.14 -7.37 2.31
N LEU A 465 -13.24 -6.57 1.25
CA LEU A 465 -14.25 -6.71 0.20
C LEU A 465 -13.84 -7.77 -0.83
N ASN A 466 -12.53 -7.98 -1.04
CA ASN A 466 -12.02 -8.95 -2.01
C ASN A 466 -11.97 -10.36 -1.38
N PRO A 467 -12.73 -11.34 -1.91
CA PRO A 467 -12.71 -12.72 -1.40
C PRO A 467 -11.32 -13.35 -1.37
N LEU A 468 -10.46 -13.01 -2.34
CA LEU A 468 -9.09 -13.54 -2.40
C LEU A 468 -8.21 -12.97 -1.27
N ALA A 469 -8.39 -11.68 -0.95
CA ALA A 469 -7.72 -11.04 0.17
C ALA A 469 -8.15 -11.67 1.50
N VAL A 470 -9.46 -11.87 1.70
CA VAL A 470 -10.02 -12.59 2.86
C VAL A 470 -9.40 -13.98 3.01
N LEU A 471 -9.39 -14.79 1.94
CA LEU A 471 -8.77 -16.12 1.97
C LEU A 471 -7.29 -16.04 2.36
N THR A 472 -6.55 -15.11 1.75
CA THR A 472 -5.12 -14.91 2.00
C THR A 472 -4.88 -14.53 3.45
N ALA A 473 -5.62 -13.56 3.98
CA ALA A 473 -5.55 -13.13 5.37
C ALA A 473 -5.94 -14.25 6.34
N ARG A 474 -6.93 -15.08 6.03
CA ARG A 474 -7.30 -16.24 6.87
C ARG A 474 -6.17 -17.27 6.96
N ILE A 475 -5.57 -17.63 5.83
CA ILE A 475 -4.44 -18.58 5.80
C ILE A 475 -3.22 -17.97 6.50
N ASN A 476 -2.94 -16.70 6.26
CA ASN A 476 -1.84 -15.99 6.92
C ASN A 476 -2.04 -15.93 8.43
N TYR A 477 -3.25 -15.62 8.91
CA TYR A 477 -3.61 -15.67 10.32
C TYR A 477 -3.38 -17.07 10.88
N PHE A 478 -3.94 -18.10 10.24
CA PHE A 478 -3.82 -19.50 10.64
C PHE A 478 -2.35 -19.94 10.78
N ILE A 479 -1.50 -19.67 9.78
CA ILE A 479 -0.08 -20.04 9.82
C ILE A 479 0.62 -19.39 11.02
N ASN A 480 0.34 -18.10 11.27
CA ASN A 480 0.97 -17.36 12.36
C ASN A 480 0.52 -17.82 13.77
N ILE A 481 -0.66 -18.43 13.90
CA ILE A 481 -1.15 -19.01 15.17
C ILE A 481 -0.97 -20.54 15.28
N SER A 482 -0.52 -21.18 14.21
CA SER A 482 -0.51 -22.64 14.06
C SER A 482 0.28 -23.37 15.16
N HIS A 483 1.34 -22.75 15.69
CA HIS A 483 2.16 -23.25 16.80
C HIS A 483 1.45 -23.24 18.17
N LEU A 484 0.32 -22.55 18.28
CA LEU A 484 -0.51 -22.44 19.49
C LEU A 484 -1.64 -23.47 19.51
N LEU A 485 -1.97 -24.07 18.36
CA LEU A 485 -3.12 -24.95 18.21
C LEU A 485 -2.92 -26.28 18.95
N LYS A 486 -3.95 -26.70 19.67
CA LYS A 486 -4.12 -28.07 20.18
C LYS A 486 -5.25 -28.72 19.40
N ILE A 487 -5.07 -29.99 19.01
CA ILE A 487 -6.10 -30.77 18.29
C ILE A 487 -7.26 -30.99 19.25
N THR A 488 -8.31 -30.16 19.20
CA THR A 488 -9.66 -30.36 19.80
C THR A 488 -10.51 -29.08 19.79
N ASP A 489 -9.91 -27.90 19.62
CA ASP A 489 -10.61 -26.62 19.78
C ASP A 489 -11.38 -26.26 18.49
N LYS A 490 -12.70 -26.07 18.58
CA LYS A 490 -13.51 -25.53 17.47
C LYS A 490 -13.46 -24.00 17.49
N PHE A 491 -13.00 -23.40 16.40
CA PHE A 491 -12.94 -21.94 16.26
C PHE A 491 -13.03 -21.48 14.80
N GLU A 492 -13.26 -20.18 14.64
CA GLU A 492 -13.19 -19.47 13.37
C GLU A 492 -12.04 -18.48 13.38
N ILE A 493 -11.39 -18.33 12.23
CA ILE A 493 -10.43 -17.25 11.98
C ILE A 493 -11.24 -15.95 11.79
N PRO A 494 -11.03 -14.91 12.62
CA PRO A 494 -11.88 -13.71 12.67
C PRO A 494 -11.60 -12.71 11.53
N ILE A 495 -11.59 -13.20 10.30
CA ILE A 495 -11.43 -12.42 9.06
C ILE A 495 -12.66 -12.63 8.18
N TYR A 496 -13.36 -11.55 7.85
CA TYR A 496 -14.70 -11.60 7.25
C TYR A 496 -14.75 -10.91 5.89
N LEU A 497 -15.55 -11.46 4.97
CA LEU A 497 -15.88 -10.82 3.70
C LEU A 497 -16.94 -9.73 3.94
N GLY A 498 -16.62 -8.47 3.66
CA GLY A 498 -17.53 -7.36 3.86
C GLY A 498 -17.06 -6.04 3.26
N ASP A 499 -17.99 -5.09 3.11
CA ASP A 499 -17.69 -3.75 2.61
C ASP A 499 -17.56 -2.76 3.78
N ALA A 500 -16.35 -2.31 4.07
CA ALA A 500 -16.11 -1.33 5.14
C ALA A 500 -16.62 0.08 4.85
N SER A 501 -17.06 0.36 3.61
CA SER A 501 -17.74 1.60 3.26
C SER A 501 -19.27 1.48 3.34
N TYR A 502 -19.79 0.25 3.36
CA TYR A 502 -21.22 -0.03 3.37
C TYR A 502 -21.56 -1.20 4.30
N VAL A 503 -21.96 -0.85 5.53
CA VAL A 503 -22.38 -1.81 6.54
C VAL A 503 -23.90 -1.94 6.54
N PRO A 504 -24.46 -3.16 6.70
CA PRO A 504 -25.89 -3.38 6.89
C PRO A 504 -26.56 -2.43 7.91
N GLU A 505 -27.82 -2.07 7.64
CA GLU A 505 -28.58 -1.07 8.39
C GLU A 505 -29.28 -1.68 9.60
N ASP A 506 -29.21 -1.00 10.75
CA ASP A 506 -29.99 -1.35 11.93
C ASP A 506 -31.42 -0.78 11.74
N VAL A 507 -32.41 -1.66 11.66
CA VAL A 507 -33.83 -1.29 11.48
C VAL A 507 -34.69 -1.87 12.60
N GLU A 508 -35.84 -1.26 12.83
CA GLU A 508 -36.85 -1.78 13.76
C GLU A 508 -38.07 -2.26 12.96
N ILE A 509 -38.41 -3.55 13.10
CA ILE A 509 -39.53 -4.19 12.43
C ILE A 509 -40.50 -4.68 13.51
N ASN A 510 -41.65 -4.02 13.64
CA ASN A 510 -42.66 -4.30 14.68
C ASN A 510 -42.11 -4.46 16.11
N GLY A 511 -41.20 -3.57 16.51
CA GLY A 511 -40.58 -3.60 17.84
C GLY A 511 -39.41 -4.57 18.00
N VAL A 512 -39.06 -5.34 16.95
CA VAL A 512 -37.88 -6.20 16.91
C VAL A 512 -36.75 -5.46 16.20
N ARG A 513 -35.57 -5.42 16.83
CA ARG A 513 -34.37 -4.85 16.21
C ARG A 513 -33.75 -5.86 15.25
N CYS A 514 -33.70 -5.50 13.97
CA CYS A 514 -33.22 -6.34 12.90
C CYS A 514 -32.05 -5.67 12.16
N ILE A 515 -31.22 -6.50 11.55
CA ILE A 515 -30.27 -6.08 10.52
C ILE A 515 -30.93 -6.25 9.18
N LYS A 516 -30.99 -5.16 8.42
CA LYS A 516 -31.43 -5.15 7.04
C LYS A 516 -30.23 -5.13 6.12
N TYR A 517 -30.15 -6.13 5.24
CA TYR A 517 -29.16 -6.19 4.18
C TYR A 517 -29.78 -6.60 2.85
N GLN A 518 -29.21 -6.07 1.77
CA GLN A 518 -29.70 -6.30 0.43
C GLN A 518 -28.54 -6.73 -0.46
N ILE A 519 -28.62 -7.95 -0.99
CA ILE A 519 -27.63 -8.46 -1.94
C ILE A 519 -28.27 -8.45 -3.33
N LYS A 520 -27.74 -7.59 -4.20
CA LYS A 520 -28.08 -7.60 -5.63
C LYS A 520 -27.26 -8.69 -6.31
N THR A 521 -27.94 -9.68 -6.86
CA THR A 521 -27.34 -10.72 -7.70
C THR A 521 -27.81 -10.56 -9.14
N LEU A 522 -27.22 -11.31 -10.07
CA LEU A 522 -27.68 -11.33 -11.46
C LEU A 522 -29.13 -11.84 -11.62
N GLN A 523 -29.65 -12.60 -10.64
CA GLN A 523 -30.99 -13.20 -10.68
C GLN A 523 -32.06 -12.39 -9.93
N GLY A 524 -31.65 -11.34 -9.21
CA GLY A 524 -32.57 -10.50 -8.45
C GLY A 524 -31.97 -9.96 -7.17
N ILE A 525 -32.84 -9.54 -6.27
CA ILE A 525 -32.45 -8.97 -4.98
C ILE A 525 -32.79 -9.97 -3.88
N ILE A 526 -31.78 -10.35 -3.09
CA ILE A 526 -31.97 -11.08 -1.84
C ILE A 526 -32.13 -10.04 -0.73
N ASN A 527 -33.31 -10.00 -0.10
CA ASN A 527 -33.58 -9.14 1.03
C ASN A 527 -33.42 -9.95 2.32
N ILE A 528 -32.59 -9.46 3.22
CA ILE A 528 -32.25 -10.15 4.46
C ILE A 528 -32.67 -9.24 5.59
N ASN A 529 -33.68 -9.67 6.35
CA ASN A 529 -34.15 -9.03 7.57
C ASN A 529 -33.89 -10.01 8.72
N MET A 530 -32.73 -9.88 9.37
CA MET A 530 -32.29 -10.84 10.40
C MET A 530 -32.39 -10.21 11.79
N PRO A 531 -33.13 -10.79 12.75
CA PRO A 531 -33.15 -10.31 14.14
C PRO A 531 -31.76 -10.30 14.76
N LEU A 532 -31.44 -9.26 15.55
CA LEU A 532 -30.14 -9.18 16.25
C LEU A 532 -29.91 -10.34 17.22
N SER A 533 -30.97 -10.96 17.75
CA SER A 533 -30.85 -12.16 18.60
C SER A 533 -30.14 -13.31 17.90
N ALA A 534 -30.35 -13.49 16.58
CA ALA A 534 -29.75 -14.57 15.80
C ALA A 534 -28.21 -14.45 15.71
N LEU A 535 -27.68 -13.24 15.87
CA LEU A 535 -26.25 -12.94 15.74
C LEU A 535 -25.54 -12.79 17.10
N LYS A 536 -26.24 -13.04 18.22
CA LYS A 536 -25.66 -12.94 19.58
C LYS A 536 -24.48 -13.89 19.78
N ASN A 537 -24.56 -15.10 19.21
CA ASN A 537 -23.50 -16.09 19.30
C ASN A 537 -23.03 -16.45 17.88
N ILE A 538 -21.91 -15.84 17.47
CA ILE A 538 -21.31 -16.02 16.15
C ILE A 538 -20.98 -17.50 15.89
N GLN A 539 -20.51 -18.24 16.90
CA GLN A 539 -20.17 -19.65 16.73
C GLN A 539 -21.41 -20.50 16.43
N LEU A 540 -22.49 -20.33 17.20
CA LEU A 540 -23.76 -21.04 16.94
C LEU A 540 -24.35 -20.63 15.59
N PHE A 541 -24.26 -19.35 15.22
CA PHE A 541 -24.70 -18.86 13.92
C PHE A 541 -23.92 -19.54 12.78
N SER A 542 -22.60 -19.65 12.90
CA SER A 542 -21.75 -20.33 11.92
C SER A 542 -22.01 -21.84 11.82
N GLU A 543 -22.30 -22.51 12.94
CA GLU A 543 -22.73 -23.92 12.95
C GLU A 543 -24.08 -24.10 12.25
N ALA A 544 -25.06 -23.23 12.54
CA ALA A 544 -26.36 -23.24 11.87
C ALA A 544 -26.24 -23.01 10.35
N ILE A 545 -25.38 -22.08 9.91
CA ILE A 545 -25.13 -21.85 8.48
C ILE A 545 -24.55 -23.11 7.82
N SER A 546 -23.68 -23.85 8.51
CA SER A 546 -23.13 -25.11 7.99
C SER A 546 -24.23 -26.17 7.79
N ASN A 547 -25.23 -26.23 8.68
CA ASN A 547 -26.40 -27.10 8.53
C ASN A 547 -27.31 -26.62 7.39
N ILE A 548 -27.52 -25.30 7.29
CA ILE A 548 -28.32 -24.67 6.22
C ILE A 548 -27.75 -25.03 4.84
N GLU A 549 -26.44 -25.07 4.65
CA GLU A 549 -25.82 -25.50 3.38
C GLU A 549 -26.24 -26.93 2.98
N VAL A 550 -26.35 -27.84 3.96
CA VAL A 550 -26.83 -29.21 3.72
C VAL A 550 -28.30 -29.18 3.32
N TYR A 551 -29.12 -28.40 4.01
CA TYR A 551 -30.55 -28.28 3.71
C TYR A 551 -30.85 -27.58 2.38
N ILE A 552 -30.00 -26.63 1.96
CA ILE A 552 -30.04 -26.03 0.62
C ILE A 552 -29.82 -27.09 -0.45
N LYS A 553 -28.79 -27.94 -0.30
CA LYS A 553 -28.53 -29.07 -1.22
C LYS A 553 -29.66 -30.10 -1.24
N MET A 554 -30.35 -30.28 -0.11
CA MET A 554 -31.57 -31.10 -0.03
C MET A 554 -32.82 -30.41 -0.59
N GLN A 555 -32.72 -29.13 -0.97
CA GLN A 555 -33.81 -28.29 -1.44
C GLN A 555 -34.98 -28.17 -0.45
N ASP A 556 -34.69 -28.23 0.85
CA ASP A 556 -35.70 -28.20 1.92
C ASP A 556 -35.74 -26.83 2.61
N SER A 557 -36.61 -25.95 2.11
CA SER A 557 -36.81 -24.61 2.68
C SER A 557 -37.39 -24.62 4.11
N SER A 558 -38.10 -25.68 4.51
CA SER A 558 -38.69 -25.76 5.84
C SER A 558 -37.62 -26.01 6.90
N LEU A 559 -36.69 -26.93 6.63
CA LEU A 559 -35.55 -27.18 7.51
C LEU A 559 -34.62 -25.97 7.65
N ILE A 560 -34.43 -25.20 6.57
CA ILE A 560 -33.66 -23.94 6.62
C ILE A 560 -34.33 -22.95 7.56
N ALA A 561 -35.65 -22.75 7.42
CA ALA A 561 -36.39 -21.83 8.28
C ALA A 561 -36.33 -22.26 9.75
N GLU A 562 -36.53 -23.55 10.03
CA GLU A 562 -36.42 -24.11 11.38
C GLU A 562 -35.04 -23.87 12.00
N GLU A 563 -33.96 -24.07 11.22
CA GLU A 563 -32.59 -23.87 11.70
C GLU A 563 -32.30 -22.40 12.04
N ILE A 564 -32.74 -21.46 11.20
CA ILE A 564 -32.62 -20.02 11.49
C ILE A 564 -33.43 -19.65 12.73
N LEU A 565 -34.65 -20.18 12.87
CA LEU A 565 -35.53 -19.90 14.00
C LEU A 565 -35.00 -20.43 15.33
N LYS A 566 -34.11 -21.44 15.36
CA LYS A 566 -33.43 -21.89 16.59
C LYS A 566 -32.49 -20.83 17.16
N LEU A 567 -31.96 -19.94 16.32
CA LEU A 567 -31.05 -18.86 16.72
C LEU A 567 -31.80 -17.62 17.23
N ILE A 568 -33.09 -17.49 16.93
CA ILE A 568 -33.90 -16.32 17.27
C ILE A 568 -34.54 -16.52 18.64
N ASP A 569 -34.46 -15.51 19.51
CA ASP A 569 -35.10 -15.53 20.82
C ASP A 569 -36.62 -15.59 20.66
N SER A 570 -37.32 -16.31 21.54
CA SER A 570 -38.77 -16.51 21.44
C SER A 570 -39.58 -15.21 21.36
N GLN A 571 -39.09 -14.13 21.98
CA GLN A 571 -39.72 -12.80 21.97
C GLN A 571 -39.62 -12.07 20.62
N ASP A 572 -38.63 -12.42 19.80
CA ASP A 572 -38.36 -11.77 18.51
C ASP A 572 -39.05 -12.50 17.34
N LYS A 573 -39.75 -13.62 17.61
CA LYS A 573 -40.49 -14.44 16.62
C LYS A 573 -41.89 -13.89 16.36
N THR A 574 -41.98 -12.68 15.81
CA THR A 574 -43.26 -12.10 15.37
C THR A 574 -43.69 -12.67 14.01
N ASP A 575 -44.98 -12.56 13.66
CA ASP A 575 -45.52 -13.08 12.38
C ASP A 575 -44.75 -12.56 11.16
N GLU A 576 -44.36 -11.28 11.16
CA GLU A 576 -43.58 -10.69 10.08
C GLU A 576 -42.14 -11.22 10.03
N ILE A 577 -41.52 -11.53 11.17
CA ILE A 577 -40.19 -12.17 11.19
C ILE A 577 -40.28 -13.60 10.66
N LEU A 578 -41.32 -14.36 11.06
CA LEU A 578 -41.55 -15.71 10.54
C LEU A 578 -41.72 -15.70 9.01
N GLU A 579 -42.50 -14.76 8.48
CA GLU A 579 -42.68 -14.58 7.03
C GLU A 579 -41.37 -14.19 6.33
N ASN A 580 -40.59 -13.26 6.89
CA ASN A 580 -39.30 -12.87 6.35
C ASN A 580 -38.30 -14.04 6.30
N ILE A 581 -38.25 -14.88 7.33
CA ILE A 581 -37.38 -16.06 7.36
C ILE A 581 -37.85 -17.11 6.36
N ASP A 582 -39.16 -17.35 6.23
CA ASP A 582 -39.71 -18.27 5.22
C ASP A 582 -39.39 -17.81 3.78
N ILE A 583 -39.54 -16.51 3.49
CA ILE A 583 -39.15 -15.92 2.21
C ILE A 583 -37.64 -16.12 1.95
N LEU A 584 -36.80 -15.82 2.94
CA LEU A 584 -35.35 -16.00 2.81
C LEU A 584 -34.98 -17.46 2.53
N SER A 585 -35.60 -18.40 3.25
CA SER A 585 -35.37 -19.84 3.06
C SER A 585 -35.75 -20.32 1.67
N LYS A 586 -36.89 -19.86 1.14
CA LYS A 586 -37.31 -20.14 -0.25
C LYS A 586 -36.35 -19.54 -1.27
N GLN A 587 -35.93 -18.29 -1.06
CA GLN A 587 -34.94 -17.65 -1.92
C GLN A 587 -33.63 -18.42 -1.96
N LEU A 588 -33.13 -18.94 -0.83
CA LEU A 588 -31.91 -19.75 -0.79
C LEU A 588 -32.03 -21.06 -1.59
N VAL A 589 -33.17 -21.75 -1.52
CA VAL A 589 -33.44 -22.96 -2.33
C VAL A 589 -33.58 -22.62 -3.82
N ASP A 590 -34.22 -21.49 -4.15
CA ASP A 590 -34.37 -21.04 -5.54
C ASP A 590 -33.03 -20.73 -6.22
N LEU A 591 -32.02 -20.29 -5.45
CA LEU A 591 -30.66 -20.13 -5.96
C LEU A 591 -30.06 -21.50 -6.32
N GLU A 592 -30.10 -22.48 -5.41
CA GLU A 592 -29.58 -23.83 -5.67
C GLU A 592 -30.26 -24.50 -6.87
N ASN A 593 -31.58 -24.36 -7.00
CA ASN A 593 -32.36 -24.86 -8.15
C ASN A 593 -31.91 -24.30 -9.50
N LYS A 594 -31.29 -23.12 -9.51
CA LYS A 594 -30.72 -22.48 -10.70
C LYS A 594 -29.23 -22.81 -10.90
N HIS A 595 -28.73 -23.86 -10.25
CA HIS A 595 -27.32 -24.24 -10.21
C HIS A 595 -26.40 -23.17 -9.59
N TRP A 596 -26.94 -22.30 -8.74
CA TRP A 596 -26.15 -21.36 -7.96
C TRP A 596 -25.74 -22.03 -6.66
N ASP A 597 -24.48 -22.43 -6.60
CA ASP A 597 -23.85 -23.14 -5.48
C ASP A 597 -24.21 -22.55 -4.10
N GLY A 598 -24.26 -23.39 -3.06
CA GLY A 598 -24.55 -23.05 -1.66
C GLY A 598 -23.61 -22.04 -0.99
N ILE A 599 -22.71 -21.40 -1.75
CA ILE A 599 -21.78 -20.34 -1.31
C ILE A 599 -22.56 -19.10 -0.79
N TRP A 600 -23.79 -18.87 -1.25
CA TRP A 600 -24.58 -17.71 -0.83
C TRP A 600 -24.87 -17.67 0.68
N ALA A 601 -25.08 -18.82 1.31
CA ALA A 601 -25.25 -18.90 2.76
C ALA A 601 -24.01 -18.35 3.49
N ARG A 602 -22.81 -18.65 2.96
CA ARG A 602 -21.51 -18.17 3.50
C ARG A 602 -21.31 -16.68 3.25
N ILE A 603 -21.65 -16.19 2.05
CA ILE A 603 -21.56 -14.76 1.73
C ILE A 603 -22.47 -13.98 2.68
N ILE A 604 -23.73 -14.41 2.82
CA ILE A 604 -24.70 -13.82 3.74
C ILE A 604 -24.17 -13.84 5.18
N LYS A 605 -23.64 -14.98 5.63
CA LYS A 605 -23.02 -15.12 6.95
C LYS A 605 -21.97 -14.03 7.19
N ASN A 606 -21.00 -13.90 6.28
CA ASN A 606 -19.90 -12.95 6.43
C ASN A 606 -20.39 -11.50 6.51
N TYR A 607 -21.28 -11.07 5.61
CA TYR A 607 -21.83 -9.71 5.64
C TYR A 607 -22.63 -9.42 6.92
N LEU A 608 -23.45 -10.35 7.39
CA LEU A 608 -24.22 -10.18 8.64
C LEU A 608 -23.30 -10.09 9.87
N ILE A 609 -22.25 -10.92 9.94
CA ILE A 609 -21.29 -10.87 11.04
C ILE A 609 -20.62 -9.49 11.11
N THR A 610 -20.20 -8.89 9.98
CA THR A 610 -19.52 -7.57 10.00
C THR A 610 -20.31 -6.47 10.72
N SER A 611 -21.65 -6.57 10.73
CA SER A 611 -22.53 -5.59 11.38
C SER A 611 -22.74 -5.81 12.86
N SER A 612 -22.51 -7.04 13.33
CA SER A 612 -22.62 -7.45 14.73
C SER A 612 -21.26 -7.43 15.46
N LEU A 613 -20.18 -7.06 14.77
CA LEU A 613 -18.87 -6.89 15.40
C LEU A 613 -18.92 -5.83 16.51
N ASP A 614 -18.23 -6.14 17.60
CA ASP A 614 -18.06 -5.24 18.74
C ASP A 614 -17.35 -3.92 18.38
N LYS A 615 -17.28 -3.02 19.35
CA LYS A 615 -16.41 -1.86 19.28
C LYS A 615 -14.95 -2.26 19.57
N PHE A 616 -14.00 -1.61 18.92
CA PHE A 616 -12.56 -1.87 19.03
C PHE A 616 -11.82 -0.69 19.64
N ASP A 617 -10.77 -1.02 20.41
CA ASP A 617 -9.89 -0.01 21.01
C ASP A 617 -8.96 0.61 19.96
N ILE A 618 -8.45 -0.18 19.00
CA ILE A 618 -7.77 0.34 17.80
C ILE A 618 -8.49 -0.04 16.52
N ILE A 619 -8.46 0.88 15.54
CA ILE A 619 -8.74 0.55 14.15
C ILE A 619 -7.55 1.03 13.32
N VAL A 620 -6.88 0.11 12.64
CA VAL A 620 -5.66 0.41 11.87
C VAL A 620 -5.76 -0.16 10.47
N GLY A 621 -5.14 0.48 9.48
CA GLY A 621 -5.19 -0.06 8.12
C GLY A 621 -4.67 0.89 7.05
N ASN A 622 -4.68 0.37 5.82
CA ASN A 622 -4.39 1.12 4.59
C ASN A 622 -5.62 1.05 3.67
N PRO A 623 -6.66 1.88 3.91
CA PRO A 623 -7.84 1.89 3.05
C PRO A 623 -7.49 2.32 1.61
N PRO A 624 -8.27 1.91 0.59
CA PRO A 624 -7.98 2.19 -0.82
C PRO A 624 -7.98 3.70 -1.14
N TRP A 625 -7.01 4.15 -1.95
CA TRP A 625 -6.85 5.56 -2.34
C TRP A 625 -7.53 5.85 -3.68
N VAL A 626 -8.86 5.77 -3.72
CA VAL A 626 -9.65 5.95 -4.95
C VAL A 626 -10.55 7.18 -4.86
N ASP A 627 -10.47 8.04 -5.86
CA ASP A 627 -11.34 9.21 -6.02
C ASP A 627 -12.78 8.81 -6.29
N TRP A 628 -13.73 9.50 -5.67
CA TRP A 628 -15.17 9.27 -5.79
C TRP A 628 -15.64 9.24 -7.25
N LYS A 629 -15.15 10.14 -8.10
CA LYS A 629 -15.52 10.20 -9.53
C LYS A 629 -15.12 8.95 -10.33
N ASN A 630 -14.15 8.18 -9.83
CA ASN A 630 -13.64 6.96 -10.48
C ASN A 630 -14.40 5.70 -10.01
N LEU A 631 -15.33 5.81 -9.07
CA LEU A 631 -16.17 4.70 -8.63
C LEU A 631 -17.34 4.45 -9.60
N PRO A 632 -17.79 3.19 -9.77
CA PRO A 632 -18.99 2.86 -10.55
C PRO A 632 -20.21 3.68 -10.12
N SER A 633 -21.07 4.10 -11.06
CA SER A 633 -22.28 4.89 -10.75
C SER A 633 -23.22 4.15 -9.80
N GLU A 634 -23.52 2.88 -10.07
CA GLU A 634 -24.42 2.08 -9.22
C GLU A 634 -23.90 1.93 -7.79
N TYR A 635 -22.58 1.80 -7.62
CA TYR A 635 -21.95 1.72 -6.30
C TYR A 635 -22.06 3.05 -5.55
N ARG A 636 -21.78 4.17 -6.24
CA ARG A 636 -21.95 5.52 -5.66
C ARG A 636 -23.38 5.79 -5.24
N ASP A 637 -24.35 5.37 -6.05
CA ASP A 637 -25.76 5.60 -5.77
C ASP A 637 -26.24 4.73 -4.60
N ARG A 638 -25.74 3.50 -4.48
CA ARG A 638 -25.96 2.65 -3.29
C ARG A 638 -25.47 3.33 -2.02
N ILE A 639 -24.19 3.74 -1.98
CA ILE A 639 -23.59 4.39 -0.81
C ILE A 639 -24.35 5.68 -0.45
N LYS A 640 -24.75 6.50 -1.43
CA LYS A 640 -25.52 7.73 -1.18
C LYS A 640 -26.90 7.49 -0.58
N THR A 641 -27.51 6.36 -0.91
CA THR A 641 -28.89 6.04 -0.51
C THR A 641 -28.94 5.36 0.86
N SER A 642 -27.95 4.54 1.18
CA SER A 642 -27.95 3.66 2.36
C SER A 642 -27.13 4.18 3.53
N VAL A 643 -25.93 4.70 3.27
CA VAL A 643 -25.25 5.52 4.25
C VAL A 643 -26.07 6.80 4.27
N CYS A 644 -26.76 7.07 5.38
CA CYS A 644 -27.22 8.42 5.68
C CYS A 644 -25.97 9.29 5.73
N ILE A 645 -25.43 9.66 4.57
CA ILE A 645 -24.34 10.60 4.44
C ILE A 645 -25.01 11.90 4.82
N ASP A 646 -24.99 12.13 6.12
CA ASP A 646 -25.28 13.42 6.69
C ASP A 646 -24.53 14.42 5.80
N ASN A 647 -25.25 15.44 5.32
CA ASN A 647 -24.74 16.44 4.36
C ASN A 647 -23.46 17.15 4.85
N SER A 648 -22.95 16.78 6.02
CA SER A 648 -21.75 17.19 6.72
C SER A 648 -20.46 16.50 6.25
N LEU A 649 -20.48 15.29 5.66
CA LEU A 649 -19.25 14.62 5.16
C LEU A 649 -18.77 15.22 3.83
N PHE A 650 -19.70 15.52 2.93
CA PHE A 650 -19.42 16.23 1.68
C PHE A 650 -19.44 17.74 1.92
N SER A 651 -18.48 18.48 1.36
CA SER A 651 -18.53 19.95 1.41
C SER A 651 -19.82 20.45 0.76
N GLY A 652 -20.56 21.41 1.35
CA GLY A 652 -21.89 21.86 0.91
C GLY A 652 -22.04 22.47 -0.50
N ALA A 653 -21.02 22.40 -1.36
CA ALA A 653 -21.02 22.91 -2.72
C ALA A 653 -21.63 21.92 -3.74
N TYR A 654 -22.90 21.54 -3.54
CA TYR A 654 -23.62 20.61 -4.43
C TYR A 654 -23.80 21.13 -5.88
N ARG A 655 -23.61 22.43 -6.14
CA ARG A 655 -24.00 23.11 -7.39
C ARG A 655 -22.87 23.39 -8.40
N THR A 656 -21.60 23.14 -8.10
CA THR A 656 -20.47 23.52 -8.98
C THR A 656 -19.61 22.35 -9.47
N GLY A 657 -20.07 21.10 -9.35
CA GLY A 657 -19.35 19.94 -9.90
C GLY A 657 -18.02 19.61 -9.22
N GLY A 658 -17.79 20.12 -8.00
CA GLY A 658 -16.48 20.14 -7.34
C GLY A 658 -16.40 19.41 -6.00
N ILE A 659 -17.02 18.24 -5.84
CA ILE A 659 -16.83 17.41 -4.64
C ILE A 659 -16.37 16.01 -5.05
N ASN A 660 -15.06 15.84 -5.12
CA ASN A 660 -14.42 14.56 -5.36
C ASN A 660 -13.75 14.14 -4.04
N LEU A 661 -14.50 13.45 -3.17
CA LEU A 661 -13.97 12.81 -1.97
C LEU A 661 -13.11 11.61 -2.38
N ASN A 662 -12.24 11.11 -1.49
CA ASN A 662 -11.60 9.80 -1.67
C ASN A 662 -12.33 8.76 -0.81
N ILE A 663 -12.46 7.52 -1.30
CA ILE A 663 -13.17 6.44 -0.59
C ILE A 663 -12.58 6.15 0.81
N CYS A 664 -11.27 6.33 1.01
CA CYS A 664 -10.64 6.16 2.32
C CYS A 664 -11.24 7.07 3.41
N ALA A 665 -11.65 8.29 3.05
CA ALA A 665 -12.28 9.22 3.98
C ALA A 665 -13.69 8.76 4.40
N LEU A 666 -14.43 8.12 3.48
CA LEU A 666 -15.72 7.50 3.80
C LEU A 666 -15.52 6.29 4.72
N ILE A 667 -14.59 5.39 4.38
CA ILE A 667 -14.29 4.21 5.18
C ILE A 667 -13.90 4.63 6.59
N ALA A 668 -13.00 5.63 6.74
CA ALA A 668 -12.66 6.18 8.05
C ALA A 668 -13.90 6.65 8.82
N ASN A 669 -14.83 7.37 8.17
CA ASN A 669 -16.05 7.83 8.82
C ASN A 669 -16.97 6.67 9.27
N VAL A 670 -17.16 5.67 8.41
CA VAL A 670 -17.97 4.47 8.73
C VAL A 670 -17.34 3.69 9.87
N CYS A 671 -16.03 3.45 9.84
CA CYS A 671 -15.31 2.73 10.88
C CYS A 671 -15.42 3.42 12.25
N VAL A 672 -15.27 4.75 12.31
CA VAL A 672 -15.39 5.48 13.59
C VAL A 672 -16.82 5.45 14.13
N ASN A 673 -17.82 5.56 13.27
CA ASN A 673 -19.23 5.48 13.67
C ASN A 673 -19.62 4.07 14.14
N LYS A 674 -19.30 3.04 13.35
CA LYS A 674 -19.78 1.66 13.59
C LYS A 674 -18.89 0.85 14.50
N TRP A 675 -17.57 0.97 14.43
CA TRP A 675 -16.65 0.04 15.10
C TRP A 675 -15.70 0.66 16.11
N LEU A 676 -15.44 1.98 16.12
CA LEU A 676 -14.51 2.55 17.10
C LEU A 676 -15.15 2.70 18.49
N ALA A 677 -14.45 2.23 19.53
CA ALA A 677 -14.82 2.47 20.92
C ALA A 677 -14.75 3.96 21.28
N LYS A 678 -15.42 4.36 22.38
CA LYS A 678 -15.44 5.77 22.81
C LYS A 678 -14.05 6.33 23.10
N ASP A 679 -13.21 5.53 23.76
CA ASP A 679 -11.82 5.87 24.09
C ASP A 679 -10.82 5.24 23.10
N GLY A 680 -11.32 4.80 21.93
CA GLY A 680 -10.51 4.15 20.91
C GLY A 680 -9.77 5.13 20.02
N VAL A 681 -8.79 4.60 19.27
CA VAL A 681 -7.94 5.37 18.36
C VAL A 681 -7.95 4.74 16.97
N LEU A 682 -8.14 5.57 15.95
CA LEU A 682 -8.04 5.20 14.53
C LEU A 682 -6.66 5.60 14.00
N GLY A 683 -5.92 4.68 13.37
CA GLY A 683 -4.64 4.94 12.72
C GLY A 683 -4.61 4.48 11.26
N PHE A 684 -4.77 5.41 10.32
CA PHE A 684 -4.90 5.09 8.88
C PHE A 684 -3.82 5.74 8.02
N LEU A 685 -3.37 5.00 7.00
CA LEU A 685 -2.54 5.52 5.92
C LEU A 685 -3.43 6.10 4.81
N MET A 686 -3.34 7.42 4.57
CA MET A 686 -4.19 8.11 3.60
C MET A 686 -3.44 9.23 2.84
N PRO A 687 -3.95 9.68 1.67
CA PRO A 687 -3.35 10.75 0.90
C PRO A 687 -3.14 12.06 1.69
N LYS A 688 -2.03 12.75 1.46
CA LYS A 688 -1.70 14.06 2.07
C LYS A 688 -2.65 15.18 1.64
N SER A 689 -3.32 15.03 0.49
CA SER A 689 -4.32 15.97 -0.03
C SER A 689 -5.46 16.25 0.95
N ILE A 690 -5.86 15.25 1.75
CA ILE A 690 -6.97 15.33 2.69
C ILE A 690 -6.79 16.47 3.70
N ILE A 691 -5.55 16.74 4.13
CA ILE A 691 -5.29 17.74 5.17
C ILE A 691 -5.52 19.19 4.70
N HIS A 692 -5.54 19.44 3.38
CA HIS A 692 -5.57 20.81 2.85
C HIS A 692 -6.60 21.10 1.76
N GLN A 693 -7.01 20.12 0.95
CA GLN A 693 -7.93 20.35 -0.18
C GLN A 693 -9.37 20.63 0.28
N SER A 694 -10.05 21.60 -0.33
CA SER A 694 -11.40 22.02 0.09
C SER A 694 -12.47 20.92 0.01
N SER A 695 -12.34 19.96 -0.91
CA SER A 695 -13.27 18.83 -1.05
C SER A 695 -13.37 17.93 0.19
N TYR A 696 -12.38 17.98 1.09
CA TYR A 696 -12.35 17.21 2.34
C TYR A 696 -12.72 18.04 3.57
N GLU A 697 -13.31 19.23 3.39
CA GLU A 697 -13.74 20.07 4.52
C GLU A 697 -14.70 19.34 5.47
N GLY A 698 -15.69 18.62 4.91
CA GLY A 698 -16.62 17.83 5.71
C GLY A 698 -15.92 16.70 6.47
N PHE A 699 -14.99 16.00 5.83
CA PHE A 699 -14.17 14.98 6.49
C PHE A 699 -13.26 15.55 7.59
N ARG A 700 -12.63 16.73 7.41
CA ARG A 700 -11.81 17.36 8.47
C ARG A 700 -12.65 17.86 9.66
N ASN A 701 -13.92 18.16 9.43
CA ASN A 701 -14.89 18.37 10.52
C ASN A 701 -15.25 17.04 11.21
N PHE A 702 -15.26 15.92 10.51
CA PHE A 702 -15.40 14.55 11.04
C PHE A 702 -16.51 14.41 12.10
N LYS A 703 -17.71 14.90 11.78
CA LYS A 703 -18.90 14.71 12.63
C LYS A 703 -19.38 13.27 12.58
N LEU A 704 -19.88 12.79 13.72
CA LEU A 704 -20.40 11.45 13.93
C LEU A 704 -21.93 11.48 14.12
N ASN A 705 -22.58 10.34 13.91
CA ASN A 705 -24.04 10.23 13.92
C ASN A 705 -24.66 10.49 15.31
N ASP A 706 -23.88 10.31 16.38
CA ASP A 706 -24.28 10.61 17.76
C ASP A 706 -24.12 12.10 18.13
N GLY A 707 -23.80 12.96 17.15
CA GLY A 707 -23.54 14.39 17.34
C GLY A 707 -22.14 14.71 17.87
N THR A 708 -21.33 13.70 18.19
CA THR A 708 -19.93 13.89 18.59
C THR A 708 -19.01 14.04 17.36
N ARG A 709 -17.71 14.19 17.60
CA ARG A 709 -16.70 14.44 16.58
C ARG A 709 -15.44 13.62 16.84
N ALA A 710 -14.81 13.14 15.78
CA ALA A 710 -13.44 12.64 15.85
C ALA A 710 -12.44 13.76 15.54
N TYR A 711 -11.40 13.88 16.37
CA TYR A 711 -10.36 14.89 16.26
C TYR A 711 -9.06 14.24 15.82
N LEU A 712 -8.41 14.86 14.83
CA LEU A 712 -7.07 14.52 14.39
C LEU A 712 -6.11 14.87 15.52
N GLN A 713 -5.41 13.87 16.01
CA GLN A 713 -4.54 13.99 17.16
C GLN A 713 -3.09 14.27 16.77
N GLU A 714 -2.63 13.62 15.71
CA GLU A 714 -1.26 13.72 15.20
C GLU A 714 -1.16 13.15 13.79
N ILE A 715 -0.06 13.48 13.12
CA ILE A 715 0.26 12.92 11.80
C ILE A 715 1.73 12.48 11.70
N ASP A 716 1.95 11.37 11.01
CA ASP A 716 3.27 10.98 10.52
C ASP A 716 3.39 11.33 9.03
N ASP A 717 4.35 12.20 8.68
CA ASP A 717 4.60 12.61 7.29
C ASP A 717 5.70 11.74 6.66
N TRP A 718 5.26 10.87 5.75
CA TRP A 718 6.10 9.94 4.99
C TRP A 718 6.52 10.47 3.62
N THR A 719 6.26 11.75 3.30
CA THR A 719 6.48 12.28 1.95
C THR A 719 7.92 12.26 1.48
N LYS A 720 8.88 12.24 2.41
CA LYS A 720 10.32 12.10 2.13
C LYS A 720 10.89 10.74 2.55
N ALA A 721 10.03 9.76 2.81
CA ALA A 721 10.45 8.47 3.33
C ALA A 721 10.99 7.48 2.27
N GLY A 722 11.14 7.89 1.01
CA GLY A 722 11.69 7.06 -0.06
C GLY A 722 10.67 6.19 -0.83
N HIS A 723 9.40 6.61 -0.86
CA HIS A 723 8.27 5.92 -1.51
C HIS A 723 8.06 4.45 -1.07
N PRO A 724 7.59 4.22 0.17
CA PRO A 724 7.31 2.87 0.69
C PRO A 724 6.35 2.02 -0.16
N PHE A 725 5.50 2.64 -0.99
CA PHE A 725 4.52 1.97 -1.85
C PHE A 725 4.90 1.96 -3.34
N LYS A 726 6.19 2.04 -3.67
CA LYS A 726 6.66 2.03 -5.07
C LYS A 726 5.98 0.87 -5.86
N PRO A 727 5.44 1.11 -7.07
CA PRO A 727 5.61 2.28 -7.94
C PRO A 727 4.71 3.49 -7.65
N VAL A 728 3.84 3.45 -6.64
CA VAL A 728 2.98 4.58 -6.27
C VAL A 728 3.83 5.72 -5.72
N THR A 729 3.66 6.91 -6.30
CA THR A 729 4.38 8.14 -5.91
C THR A 729 3.47 9.14 -5.20
N GLU A 730 2.18 8.82 -5.04
CA GLU A 730 1.23 9.64 -4.30
C GLU A 730 1.74 9.88 -2.88
N LYS A 731 1.62 11.13 -2.42
CA LYS A 731 2.10 11.54 -1.10
C LYS A 731 1.06 11.15 -0.06
N PHE A 732 1.48 10.50 1.02
CA PHE A 732 0.58 10.03 2.07
C PHE A 732 1.11 10.36 3.46
N LEU A 733 0.21 10.30 4.44
CA LEU A 733 0.48 10.48 5.88
C LEU A 733 -0.13 9.31 6.65
N THR A 734 0.39 9.01 7.84
CA THR A 734 -0.42 8.33 8.88
C THR A 734 -1.27 9.39 9.55
N TYR A 735 -2.58 9.18 9.62
CA TYR A 735 -3.51 10.00 10.37
C TYR A 735 -3.96 9.25 11.61
N ILE A 736 -3.82 9.90 12.78
CA ILE A 736 -4.27 9.34 14.05
C ILE A 736 -5.47 10.16 14.54
N TYR A 737 -6.64 9.55 14.63
CA TYR A 737 -7.88 10.18 15.11
C TYR A 737 -8.34 9.54 16.43
N SER A 738 -8.95 10.34 17.29
CA SER A 738 -9.66 9.86 18.48
C SER A 738 -10.87 10.75 18.78
N ARG A 739 -11.70 10.41 19.78
CA ARG A 739 -12.80 11.29 20.23
C ARG A 739 -12.34 12.34 21.25
N GLU A 740 -11.07 12.34 21.65
CA GLU A 740 -10.49 13.34 22.55
C GLU A 740 -10.43 14.71 21.86
N TYR A 741 -10.94 15.75 22.53
CA TYR A 741 -10.98 17.11 22.00
C TYR A 741 -9.58 17.65 21.71
N VAL A 742 -9.41 18.28 20.56
CA VAL A 742 -8.18 18.98 20.19
C VAL A 742 -8.52 20.35 19.60
N GLU A 743 -7.89 21.40 20.14
CA GLU A 743 -7.98 22.74 19.60
C GLU A 743 -6.99 22.90 18.44
N TYR A 744 -7.46 22.76 17.20
CA TYR A 744 -6.59 22.79 16.02
C TYR A 744 -5.86 24.12 15.80
N ASN A 745 -6.31 25.21 16.42
CA ASN A 745 -5.61 26.49 16.38
C ASN A 745 -4.32 26.47 17.22
N GLU A 746 -4.23 25.62 18.24
CA GLU A 746 -3.00 25.45 19.03
C GLU A 746 -2.00 24.54 18.29
N GLY A 747 -2.51 23.75 17.35
CA GLY A 747 -1.74 22.85 16.50
C GLY A 747 -1.70 21.42 17.03
N ILE A 748 -1.38 20.50 16.12
CA ILE A 748 -1.18 19.08 16.39
C ILE A 748 0.24 18.68 16.05
N PRO A 749 0.84 17.71 16.75
CA PRO A 749 2.18 17.25 16.46
C PRO A 749 2.27 16.54 15.10
N VAL A 750 3.41 16.76 14.43
CA VAL A 750 3.77 16.19 13.14
C VAL A 750 5.17 15.58 13.24
N ARG A 751 5.28 14.28 12.99
CA ARG A 751 6.56 13.58 12.86
C ARG A 751 6.92 13.44 11.39
N LYS A 752 8.01 14.08 10.95
CA LYS A 752 8.45 14.03 9.54
C LYS A 752 9.58 13.02 9.40
N TYR A 753 9.36 11.98 8.58
CA TYR A 753 10.37 10.97 8.30
C TYR A 753 11.06 11.25 6.96
N GLU A 754 12.33 11.64 7.02
CA GLU A 754 13.17 11.84 5.84
C GLU A 754 14.22 10.74 5.74
N LEU A 755 14.21 9.99 4.63
CA LEU A 755 15.16 8.90 4.41
C LEU A 755 16.59 9.45 4.29
N LYS A 756 17.51 8.94 5.10
CA LYS A 756 18.93 9.35 5.08
C LYS A 756 19.57 9.03 3.72
N ARG A 757 20.42 9.94 3.24
CA ARG A 757 21.14 9.78 1.96
C ARG A 757 21.91 8.46 1.93
N GLY A 758 21.87 7.78 0.79
CA GLY A 758 22.56 6.50 0.55
C GLY A 758 21.78 5.25 0.96
N ARG A 759 20.68 5.37 1.71
CA ARG A 759 19.76 4.24 2.00
C ARG A 759 18.77 4.06 0.84
N LYS A 760 18.40 2.81 0.56
CA LYS A 760 17.37 2.45 -0.42
C LYS A 760 16.37 1.50 0.23
N LEU A 761 15.07 1.81 0.12
CA LEU A 761 14.01 0.96 0.67
C LEU A 761 13.84 -0.38 -0.04
N ILE A 762 14.53 -0.61 -1.17
CA ILE A 762 14.48 -1.91 -1.84
C ILE A 762 14.90 -3.04 -0.91
N ASP A 763 15.83 -2.77 0.02
CA ASP A 763 16.34 -3.71 1.01
C ASP A 763 15.47 -3.78 2.29
N ALA A 764 14.54 -2.84 2.46
CA ALA A 764 13.72 -2.71 3.67
C ALA A 764 12.45 -3.58 3.67
N HIS A 765 12.10 -4.21 2.55
CA HIS A 765 10.87 -5.01 2.41
C HIS A 765 10.82 -6.19 3.39
N ARG A 766 11.98 -6.68 3.85
CA ARG A 766 12.11 -7.78 4.82
C ARG A 766 12.06 -7.33 6.27
N ILE A 767 12.14 -6.02 6.52
CA ILE A 767 12.14 -5.49 7.88
C ILE A 767 10.71 -5.52 8.41
N GLN A 768 10.51 -6.25 9.51
CA GLN A 768 9.22 -6.44 10.14
C GLN A 768 8.89 -5.34 11.15
N LYS A 769 9.89 -4.91 11.95
CA LYS A 769 9.70 -3.93 13.02
C LYS A 769 10.16 -2.54 12.61
N PHE A 770 9.44 -1.50 13.02
CA PHE A 770 9.87 -0.13 12.78
C PHE A 770 11.18 0.22 13.50
N SER A 771 11.42 -0.37 14.67
CA SER A 771 12.65 -0.18 15.45
C SER A 771 13.91 -0.38 14.63
N ASP A 772 13.90 -1.37 13.74
CA ASP A 772 15.08 -1.84 13.01
C ASP A 772 15.40 -0.95 11.80
N ILE A 773 14.40 -0.22 11.30
CA ILE A 773 14.55 0.77 10.22
C ILE A 773 14.56 2.21 10.71
N ARG A 774 14.21 2.48 11.98
CA ARG A 774 14.10 3.83 12.54
C ARG A 774 15.37 4.66 12.32
N GLU A 775 16.54 4.04 12.45
CA GLU A 775 17.83 4.72 12.25
C GLU A 775 18.10 5.14 10.80
N TRP A 776 17.33 4.64 9.82
CA TRP A 776 17.45 5.02 8.43
C TRP A 776 16.79 6.37 8.14
N TYR A 777 16.00 6.88 9.09
CA TYR A 777 15.27 8.14 8.97
C TYR A 777 15.89 9.23 9.85
N ASN A 778 15.90 10.45 9.34
CA ASN A 778 15.89 11.64 10.18
C ASN A 778 14.43 11.89 10.56
N CYS A 779 14.16 12.11 11.84
CA CYS A 779 12.83 12.37 12.37
C CYS A 779 12.80 13.80 12.91
N ASP A 780 12.13 14.69 12.19
CA ASP A 780 11.94 16.08 12.61
C ASP A 780 10.54 16.27 13.19
N MET A 781 10.45 16.93 14.34
CA MET A 781 9.18 17.33 14.95
C MET A 781 8.74 18.68 14.39
N SER A 782 7.44 18.81 14.15
CA SER A 782 6.81 20.08 13.75
C SER A 782 5.34 20.09 14.18
N VAL A 783 4.61 21.16 13.86
CA VAL A 783 3.18 21.26 14.15
C VAL A 783 2.37 21.49 12.88
N ALA A 784 1.12 21.07 12.87
CA ALA A 784 0.13 21.42 11.86
C ALA A 784 -1.12 21.97 12.55
N GLY A 785 -1.72 23.03 12.03
CA GLY A 785 -2.89 23.62 12.67
C GLY A 785 -3.74 24.44 11.71
N THR A 786 -4.93 24.82 12.15
CA THR A 786 -5.81 25.73 11.40
C THR A 786 -5.26 27.15 11.50
N ILE A 787 -4.84 27.70 10.35
CA ILE A 787 -4.23 29.03 10.31
C ILE A 787 -5.28 30.13 10.18
N LYS A 788 -6.31 29.93 9.35
CA LYS A 788 -7.42 30.88 9.21
C LYS A 788 -8.60 30.42 10.05
N VAL A 789 -9.08 31.28 10.95
CA VAL A 789 -10.29 31.04 11.75
C VAL A 789 -11.47 30.75 10.83
N GLY A 790 -12.25 29.71 11.16
CA GLY A 790 -13.40 29.27 10.37
C GLY A 790 -13.04 28.41 9.15
N THR A 791 -11.76 28.09 8.93
CA THR A 791 -11.34 27.11 7.91
C THR A 791 -10.93 25.79 8.55
N THR A 792 -11.11 24.70 7.80
CA THR A 792 -10.70 23.36 8.23
C THR A 792 -9.33 22.95 7.70
N THR A 793 -8.69 23.76 6.85
CA THR A 793 -7.39 23.47 6.22
C THR A 793 -6.26 23.59 7.24
N PHE A 794 -5.42 22.56 7.31
CA PHE A 794 -4.20 22.60 8.12
C PHE A 794 -3.04 23.17 7.32
N GLY A 795 -2.29 24.09 7.92
CA GLY A 795 -0.96 24.48 7.45
C GLY A 795 0.11 23.94 8.39
N TYR A 796 1.32 23.74 7.86
CA TYR A 796 2.47 23.27 8.64
C TYR A 796 3.24 24.46 9.21
N ALA A 797 3.79 24.30 10.41
CA ALA A 797 4.73 25.22 11.04
C ALA A 797 5.81 24.43 11.78
N GLU A 798 6.97 25.01 12.04
CA GLU A 798 8.08 24.40 12.79
C GLU A 798 7.70 24.19 14.25
N ASN A 799 6.98 25.13 14.83
CA ASN A 799 6.54 25.11 16.22
C ASN A 799 5.26 25.95 16.38
N GLU A 800 4.67 25.91 17.57
CA GLU A 800 3.45 26.65 17.91
C GLU A 800 3.62 28.17 17.77
N GLU A 801 4.81 28.71 18.05
CA GLU A 801 5.07 30.15 17.93
C GLU A 801 4.96 30.61 16.46
N GLU A 802 5.55 29.86 15.53
CA GLU A 802 5.44 30.12 14.10
C GLU A 802 3.97 29.95 13.62
N LEU A 803 3.25 28.96 14.13
CA LEU A 803 1.83 28.78 13.83
C LEU A 803 0.99 30.00 14.26
N ARG A 804 1.23 30.54 15.47
CA ARG A 804 0.58 31.77 15.97
C ARG A 804 0.93 32.99 15.10
N LYS A 805 2.18 33.10 14.64
CA LYS A 805 2.56 34.16 13.67
C LYS A 805 1.80 34.02 12.36
N PHE A 806 1.65 32.80 11.83
CA PHE A 806 0.85 32.56 10.62
C PHE A 806 -0.62 32.94 10.81
N GLN A 807 -1.20 32.63 11.97
CA GLN A 807 -2.57 33.03 12.31
C GLN A 807 -2.72 34.55 12.37
N ALA A 808 -1.74 35.25 12.96
CA ALA A 808 -1.76 36.70 13.07
C ALA A 808 -1.74 37.39 11.70
N ILE A 809 -0.94 36.90 10.76
CA ILE A 809 -0.83 37.46 9.41
C ILE A 809 -1.90 36.93 8.44
N SER A 810 -2.61 35.85 8.78
CA SER A 810 -3.63 35.29 7.90
C SER A 810 -4.85 36.19 7.84
N GLY A 811 -5.36 36.43 6.64
CA GLY A 811 -6.50 37.32 6.46
C GLY A 811 -6.86 37.54 5.01
N GLU A 812 -7.51 38.67 4.73
CA GLU A 812 -7.90 39.07 3.39
C GLU A 812 -7.01 40.19 2.87
N ALA A 813 -6.76 40.16 1.57
CA ALA A 813 -6.07 41.21 0.85
C ALA A 813 -7.07 42.18 0.24
N ALA A 814 -6.85 43.48 0.47
CA ALA A 814 -7.55 44.58 -0.18
C ALA A 814 -7.20 44.71 -1.68
N TYR A 815 -6.23 43.92 -2.17
CA TYR A 815 -5.75 43.93 -3.55
C TYR A 815 -6.02 42.60 -4.25
N VAL A 816 -6.21 42.65 -5.57
CA VAL A 816 -6.59 41.48 -6.38
C VAL A 816 -5.42 41.05 -7.24
N GLY A 817 -4.90 39.85 -6.98
CA GLY A 817 -3.97 39.18 -7.89
C GLY A 817 -4.69 38.64 -9.12
N ARG A 818 -4.05 38.74 -10.28
CA ARG A 818 -4.53 38.24 -11.57
C ARG A 818 -3.45 37.41 -12.24
N GLU A 819 -3.81 36.19 -12.61
CA GLU A 819 -2.94 35.31 -13.38
C GLU A 819 -2.56 35.96 -14.71
N GLY A 820 -1.34 35.72 -15.18
CA GLY A 820 -0.83 36.30 -16.41
C GLY A 820 -1.56 35.79 -17.66
N ILE A 821 -1.38 36.53 -18.75
CA ILE A 821 -1.93 36.24 -20.08
C ILE A 821 -1.39 34.90 -20.59
N GLU A 822 -2.26 34.15 -21.24
CA GLU A 822 -1.89 32.86 -21.84
C GLU A 822 -1.41 33.04 -23.28
N PHE A 823 -0.11 33.26 -23.46
CA PHE A 823 0.54 33.35 -24.77
C PHE A 823 0.74 31.95 -25.37
N TYR A 824 -0.25 31.45 -26.09
CA TYR A 824 -0.24 30.13 -26.73
C TYR A 824 -0.70 30.19 -28.21
N PRO A 825 -0.05 29.46 -29.13
CA PRO A 825 1.17 28.65 -28.95
C PRO A 825 2.43 29.50 -28.69
N GLN A 826 3.30 29.03 -27.81
CA GLN A 826 4.49 29.82 -27.38
C GLN A 826 5.43 30.12 -28.54
N GLU A 827 5.54 29.22 -29.52
CA GLU A 827 6.42 29.33 -30.68
C GLU A 827 6.00 30.44 -31.67
N LEU A 828 4.85 31.08 -31.45
CA LEU A 828 4.36 32.22 -32.25
C LEU A 828 4.32 33.52 -31.45
N PHE A 829 4.03 33.44 -30.16
CA PHE A 829 3.88 34.64 -29.33
C PHE A 829 5.18 35.05 -28.64
N LEU A 830 6.06 34.12 -28.25
CA LEU A 830 7.34 34.47 -27.63
C LEU A 830 8.37 34.78 -28.73
N LEU A 831 8.86 36.02 -28.73
CA LEU A 831 9.75 36.54 -29.75
C LEU A 831 11.03 37.09 -29.11
N GLU A 832 12.19 36.71 -29.64
CA GLU A 832 13.50 37.26 -29.30
C GLU A 832 13.78 38.47 -30.19
N ILE A 833 14.28 39.56 -29.61
CA ILE A 833 14.72 40.72 -30.39
C ILE A 833 16.07 40.42 -31.03
N LEU A 834 16.21 40.72 -32.32
CA LEU A 834 17.48 40.62 -33.02
C LEU A 834 18.15 41.99 -33.11
N ASP A 835 19.45 42.03 -32.84
CA ASP A 835 20.29 43.19 -33.08
C ASP A 835 20.60 43.31 -34.58
N MET A 836 19.67 43.89 -35.32
CA MET A 836 19.78 44.14 -36.76
C MET A 836 19.47 45.61 -37.05
N PRO A 837 20.17 46.24 -38.01
CA PRO A 837 19.87 47.60 -38.43
C PRO A 837 18.42 47.67 -38.92
N ALA A 838 17.59 48.43 -38.21
CA ALA A 838 16.19 48.57 -38.54
C ALA A 838 16.05 49.21 -39.92
N THR A 839 15.29 48.58 -40.83
CA THR A 839 14.96 49.15 -42.14
C THR A 839 14.03 50.37 -42.03
N SER A 840 13.45 50.61 -40.85
CA SER A 840 12.60 51.76 -40.49
C SER A 840 12.56 51.97 -38.98
N GLU A 841 12.49 53.22 -38.51
CA GLU A 841 12.36 53.56 -37.08
C GLU A 841 11.12 52.95 -36.41
N LYS A 842 10.11 52.50 -37.16
CA LYS A 842 8.85 51.94 -36.63
C LYS A 842 8.84 50.42 -36.46
N LEU A 843 9.87 49.72 -36.95
CA LEU A 843 9.92 48.25 -36.98
C LEU A 843 11.02 47.70 -36.07
N VAL A 844 10.79 46.51 -35.52
CA VAL A 844 11.77 45.72 -34.76
C VAL A 844 11.94 44.35 -35.39
N ALA A 845 13.20 43.92 -35.53
CA ALA A 845 13.55 42.59 -36.00
C ALA A 845 13.36 41.59 -34.86
N VAL A 846 12.60 40.53 -35.13
CA VAL A 846 12.30 39.50 -34.14
C VAL A 846 12.47 38.11 -34.71
N LYS A 847 12.79 37.15 -33.84
CA LYS A 847 12.85 35.73 -34.12
C LYS A 847 11.93 34.99 -33.16
N ASN A 848 11.18 34.01 -33.63
CA ASN A 848 10.32 33.24 -32.74
C ASN A 848 11.09 32.23 -31.87
N TYR A 849 10.56 31.99 -30.66
CA TYR A 849 11.06 30.98 -29.72
C TYR A 849 11.07 29.57 -30.30
N GLN A 850 12.04 28.74 -29.89
CA GLN A 850 12.18 27.34 -30.26
C GLN A 850 12.38 26.48 -29.01
N GLY A 851 11.54 25.45 -28.82
CA GLY A 851 11.61 24.54 -27.67
C GLY A 851 11.54 23.07 -28.07
N ASP A 852 12.35 22.21 -27.44
CA ASP A 852 12.38 20.77 -27.76
C ASP A 852 11.08 20.04 -27.37
N LYS A 853 10.34 20.58 -26.41
CA LYS A 853 9.07 20.03 -25.88
C LYS A 853 7.82 20.72 -26.44
N SER A 854 7.99 21.57 -27.44
CA SER A 854 6.92 22.30 -28.11
C SER A 854 5.89 21.36 -28.74
N LYS A 855 4.62 21.50 -28.35
CA LYS A 855 3.51 20.71 -28.92
C LYS A 855 3.30 21.05 -30.40
N HIS A 856 3.48 22.32 -30.78
CA HIS A 856 3.43 22.80 -32.15
C HIS A 856 4.83 23.15 -32.62
N LYS A 857 5.34 22.45 -33.65
CA LYS A 857 6.66 22.73 -34.22
C LYS A 857 6.55 23.78 -35.32
N VAL A 858 6.77 25.05 -34.95
CA VAL A 858 6.90 26.15 -35.90
C VAL A 858 8.39 26.33 -36.24
N PRO A 859 8.79 26.38 -37.53
CA PRO A 859 10.20 26.58 -37.88
C PRO A 859 10.72 27.93 -37.37
N PRO A 860 12.05 28.10 -37.22
CA PRO A 860 12.63 29.41 -36.94
C PRO A 860 12.27 30.41 -38.05
N LEU A 861 11.62 31.50 -37.67
CA LEU A 861 11.17 32.58 -38.54
C LEU A 861 11.68 33.92 -38.01
N THR A 862 12.36 34.66 -38.88
CA THR A 862 12.73 36.05 -38.63
C THR A 862 11.76 36.98 -39.34
N ARG A 863 11.23 37.98 -38.64
CA ARG A 863 10.25 38.94 -39.16
C ARG A 863 10.54 40.35 -38.63
N MET A 864 10.12 41.35 -39.39
CA MET A 864 10.08 42.75 -38.94
C MET A 864 8.64 43.06 -38.51
N LEU A 865 8.43 43.45 -37.26
CA LEU A 865 7.10 43.76 -36.71
C LEU A 865 7.03 45.22 -36.24
N GLU A 866 5.84 45.80 -36.24
CA GLU A 866 5.62 47.17 -35.75
C GLU A 866 5.81 47.28 -34.23
N LYS A 867 6.80 48.08 -33.80
CA LYS A 867 7.18 48.30 -32.38
C LYS A 867 5.99 48.61 -31.48
N LYS A 868 5.03 49.38 -31.99
CA LYS A 868 3.82 49.85 -31.28
C LYS A 868 3.03 48.74 -30.56
N PHE A 869 3.06 47.52 -31.08
CA PHE A 869 2.29 46.39 -30.52
C PHE A 869 3.19 45.31 -29.92
N ILE A 870 4.47 45.59 -29.73
CA ILE A 870 5.44 44.66 -29.17
C ILE A 870 5.72 45.07 -27.73
N HIS A 871 5.45 44.16 -26.79
CA HIS A 871 5.61 44.40 -25.36
C HIS A 871 6.67 43.48 -24.75
N PRO A 872 7.51 43.95 -23.83
CA PRO A 872 8.33 43.09 -22.97
C PRO A 872 7.49 42.05 -22.24
N LEU A 873 7.99 40.82 -22.13
CA LEU A 873 7.32 39.73 -21.42
C LEU A 873 7.98 39.49 -20.05
N VAL A 874 7.15 39.44 -19.01
CA VAL A 874 7.54 38.99 -17.68
C VAL A 874 7.05 37.57 -17.47
N LYS A 875 7.98 36.64 -17.27
CA LYS A 875 7.70 35.24 -16.92
C LYS A 875 7.91 35.05 -15.44
N GLY A 876 7.24 34.05 -14.86
CA GLY A 876 7.38 33.77 -13.42
C GLY A 876 8.83 33.50 -13.01
N LYS A 877 9.67 32.94 -13.89
CA LYS A 877 11.10 32.71 -13.61
C LYS A 877 11.92 34.00 -13.49
N ASP A 878 11.48 35.08 -14.14
CA ASP A 878 12.20 36.36 -14.20
C ASP A 878 11.95 37.20 -12.94
N ILE A 879 10.92 36.87 -12.16
CA ILE A 879 10.58 37.57 -10.92
C ILE A 879 11.45 37.03 -9.77
N GLN A 880 12.22 37.93 -9.18
CA GLN A 880 13.05 37.71 -8.00
C GLN A 880 12.56 38.59 -6.83
N LYS A 881 13.26 38.54 -5.69
CA LYS A 881 12.92 39.39 -4.54
C LYS A 881 13.35 40.82 -4.84
N PHE A 882 12.39 41.74 -4.86
CA PHE A 882 12.64 43.18 -5.09
C PHE A 882 13.37 43.47 -6.42
N HIS A 883 13.34 42.53 -7.35
CA HIS A 883 13.98 42.65 -8.64
C HIS A 883 13.28 41.74 -9.65
N TRP A 884 13.34 42.12 -10.92
CA TRP A 884 12.99 41.23 -12.00
C TRP A 884 14.04 41.38 -13.09
N ASP A 885 14.45 40.24 -13.66
CA ASP A 885 15.52 40.19 -14.66
C ASP A 885 15.08 40.88 -15.97
N ALA A 886 16.03 41.38 -16.75
CA ALA A 886 15.74 41.92 -18.08
C ALA A 886 14.96 40.91 -18.93
N TYR A 887 13.96 41.41 -19.68
CA TYR A 887 13.05 40.58 -20.46
C TYR A 887 13.80 39.80 -21.56
N GLU A 888 13.70 38.48 -21.53
CA GLU A 888 14.28 37.59 -22.56
C GLU A 888 13.46 37.63 -23.86
N TYR A 889 12.14 37.78 -23.72
CA TYR A 889 11.20 37.74 -24.83
C TYR A 889 10.33 38.99 -24.86
N VAL A 890 9.85 39.30 -26.06
CA VAL A 890 8.75 40.22 -26.31
C VAL A 890 7.57 39.47 -26.91
N VAL A 891 6.38 40.05 -26.79
CA VAL A 891 5.12 39.46 -27.26
C VAL A 891 4.34 40.46 -28.11
N PRO A 892 3.68 40.00 -29.18
CA PRO A 892 2.74 40.83 -29.92
C PRO A 892 1.41 40.95 -29.17
N PHE A 893 0.95 42.17 -28.95
CA PHE A 893 -0.26 42.50 -28.22
C PHE A 893 -1.08 43.59 -28.93
N PRO A 894 -1.84 43.24 -29.99
CA PRO A 894 -2.59 44.20 -30.81
C PRO A 894 -3.92 44.61 -30.14
N TYR A 895 -3.85 45.21 -28.95
CA TYR A 895 -5.02 45.66 -28.19
C TYR A 895 -5.01 47.18 -28.01
N LYS A 896 -6.21 47.77 -27.91
CA LYS A 896 -6.37 49.17 -27.48
C LYS A 896 -6.36 49.23 -25.95
N LYS A 897 -5.79 50.29 -25.38
CA LYS A 897 -5.78 50.51 -23.92
C LYS A 897 -7.21 50.41 -23.36
N GLY A 898 -7.39 49.59 -22.32
CA GLY A 898 -8.69 49.32 -21.69
C GLY A 898 -9.56 48.29 -22.40
N SER A 899 -9.16 47.76 -23.56
CA SER A 899 -9.94 46.76 -24.29
C SER A 899 -9.68 45.34 -23.78
N LYS A 900 -10.74 44.53 -23.73
CA LYS A 900 -10.69 43.07 -23.51
C LYS A 900 -10.51 42.27 -24.80
N ILE A 901 -10.82 42.88 -25.94
CA ILE A 901 -10.83 42.25 -27.27
C ILE A 901 -9.72 42.88 -28.11
N PRO A 902 -8.99 42.11 -28.92
CA PRO A 902 -7.96 42.65 -29.81
C PRO A 902 -8.56 43.59 -30.87
N ILE A 903 -7.69 44.38 -31.50
CA ILE A 903 -8.05 45.26 -32.62
C ILE A 903 -8.51 44.42 -33.80
N ALA A 904 -9.63 44.77 -34.42
CA ALA A 904 -10.18 44.05 -35.57
C ALA A 904 -9.21 44.04 -36.77
N GLN A 905 -9.21 42.95 -37.55
CA GLN A 905 -8.30 42.76 -38.70
C GLN A 905 -8.33 43.94 -39.70
N LYS A 906 -9.53 44.46 -39.99
CA LYS A 906 -9.74 45.59 -40.92
C LYS A 906 -9.04 46.88 -40.47
N GLU A 907 -8.86 47.05 -39.16
CA GLU A 907 -8.13 48.16 -38.57
C GLU A 907 -6.64 47.81 -38.45
N LEU A 908 -6.31 46.60 -37.96
CA LEU A 908 -4.93 46.15 -37.75
C LEU A 908 -4.11 46.20 -39.04
N VAL A 909 -4.68 45.80 -40.18
CA VAL A 909 -3.99 45.85 -41.49
C VAL A 909 -3.55 47.27 -41.89
N LYS A 910 -4.24 48.32 -41.40
CA LYS A 910 -3.91 49.72 -41.70
C LYS A 910 -2.81 50.27 -40.80
N ILE A 911 -2.77 49.82 -39.54
CA ILE A 911 -1.90 50.40 -38.50
C ILE A 911 -0.68 49.54 -38.16
N ALA A 912 -0.73 48.23 -38.44
CA ALA A 912 0.36 47.27 -38.29
C ALA A 912 0.29 46.14 -39.34
N PRO A 913 0.56 46.45 -40.62
CA PRO A 913 0.44 45.49 -41.71
C PRO A 913 1.36 44.26 -41.58
N ASN A 914 2.57 44.40 -41.03
CA ASN A 914 3.49 43.28 -40.87
C ASN A 914 3.03 42.33 -39.76
N LEU A 915 2.57 42.87 -38.62
CA LEU A 915 1.97 42.08 -37.56
C LEU A 915 0.72 41.34 -38.03
N HIS A 916 -0.17 42.03 -38.76
CA HIS A 916 -1.36 41.39 -39.35
C HIS A 916 -0.96 40.23 -40.30
N LYS A 917 0.01 40.47 -41.19
CA LYS A 917 0.53 39.43 -42.10
C LYS A 917 1.14 38.25 -41.34
N TYR A 918 1.86 38.52 -40.25
CA TYR A 918 2.44 37.49 -39.38
C TYR A 918 1.37 36.63 -38.71
N MET A 919 0.35 37.24 -38.12
CA MET A 919 -0.77 36.51 -37.48
C MET A 919 -1.56 35.70 -38.51
N LEU A 920 -1.90 36.30 -39.65
CA LEU A 920 -2.68 35.64 -40.69
C LEU A 920 -1.96 34.43 -41.30
N ALA A 921 -0.65 34.54 -41.53
CA ALA A 921 0.16 33.43 -42.04
C ALA A 921 0.18 32.21 -41.11
N ASN A 922 -0.08 32.42 -39.81
CA ASN A 922 -0.07 31.38 -38.78
C ASN A 922 -1.46 31.07 -38.20
N LYS A 923 -2.54 31.54 -38.85
CA LYS A 923 -3.93 31.43 -38.35
C LYS A 923 -4.32 30.00 -37.96
N ASN A 924 -4.00 29.01 -38.80
CA ASN A 924 -4.36 27.61 -38.54
C ASN A 924 -3.70 27.05 -37.27
N ILE A 925 -2.52 27.53 -36.90
CA ILE A 925 -1.79 27.08 -35.71
C ILE A 925 -2.32 27.79 -34.47
N ILE A 926 -2.66 29.08 -34.58
CA ILE A 926 -3.26 29.87 -33.49
C ILE A 926 -4.65 29.31 -33.13
N LEU A 927 -5.44 28.89 -34.11
CA LEU A 927 -6.76 28.27 -33.90
C LEU A 927 -6.71 26.87 -33.26
N GLN A 928 -5.54 26.26 -33.08
CA GLN A 928 -5.40 24.97 -32.37
C GLN A 928 -5.33 25.13 -30.84
N GLN A 929 -5.80 26.27 -30.30
CA GLN A 929 -5.95 26.50 -28.86
C GLN A 929 -6.94 25.49 -28.23
N THR A 930 -6.83 25.27 -26.92
CA THR A 930 -7.67 24.31 -26.20
C THR A 930 -9.08 24.85 -25.94
N ASP A 931 -10.10 23.97 -25.91
CA ASP A 931 -11.51 24.28 -25.57
C ASP A 931 -11.70 25.12 -24.28
N TYR A 932 -10.73 25.05 -23.36
CA TYR A 932 -10.71 25.86 -22.13
C TYR A 932 -10.48 27.36 -22.39
N ASN A 933 -9.62 27.70 -23.35
CA ASN A 933 -9.26 29.07 -23.68
C ASN A 933 -10.41 29.77 -24.42
N GLU A 934 -11.07 29.04 -25.32
CA GLU A 934 -12.29 29.51 -25.99
C GLU A 934 -13.40 29.86 -24.98
N LYS A 935 -13.59 29.01 -23.95
CA LYS A 935 -14.54 29.27 -22.86
C LYS A 935 -14.19 30.48 -21.99
N ILE A 936 -12.91 30.80 -21.79
CA ILE A 936 -12.48 31.97 -21.00
C ILE A 936 -12.64 33.26 -21.80
N ILE A 937 -12.37 33.22 -23.10
CA ILE A 937 -12.54 34.37 -23.99
C ILE A 937 -14.03 34.75 -24.11
N ASN A 938 -14.92 33.74 -24.13
CA ASN A 938 -16.39 33.86 -24.04
C ASN A 938 -16.98 35.02 -24.86
N ASN A 939 -16.55 35.13 -26.13
CA ASN A 939 -17.00 36.18 -27.04
C ASN A 939 -16.88 35.72 -28.50
N ASP A 940 -18.01 35.48 -29.15
CA ASP A 940 -18.10 35.01 -30.54
C ASP A 940 -17.60 36.06 -31.57
N ASP A 941 -17.47 37.33 -31.17
CA ASP A 941 -16.97 38.43 -32.01
C ASP A 941 -15.44 38.63 -31.90
N ALA A 942 -14.74 37.80 -31.11
CA ALA A 942 -13.30 37.92 -30.91
C ALA A 942 -12.49 37.45 -32.14
N GLU A 943 -11.45 38.20 -32.49
CA GLU A 943 -10.53 37.81 -33.57
C GLU A 943 -9.74 36.54 -33.21
N PHE A 944 -9.30 35.77 -34.22
CA PHE A 944 -8.62 34.48 -34.01
C PHE A 944 -7.31 34.55 -33.21
N TYR A 945 -6.75 35.75 -33.00
CA TYR A 945 -5.56 36.02 -32.19
C TYR A 945 -5.91 36.67 -30.83
N ALA A 946 -7.16 36.50 -30.38
CA ALA A 946 -7.56 36.84 -29.02
C ALA A 946 -6.79 35.98 -28.01
N LEU A 947 -6.48 36.58 -26.86
CA LEU A 947 -5.72 35.97 -25.79
C LEU A 947 -6.62 35.88 -24.55
N ALA A 948 -6.53 34.77 -23.84
CA ALA A 948 -7.22 34.61 -22.57
C ALA A 948 -6.60 35.54 -21.51
N ARG A 949 -7.43 35.96 -20.54
CA ARG A 949 -7.00 36.76 -19.36
C ARG A 949 -6.48 38.16 -19.70
N VAL A 950 -7.13 38.83 -20.65
CA VAL A 950 -6.92 40.26 -20.94
C VAL A 950 -8.06 41.08 -20.31
N GLY A 951 -7.72 42.16 -19.61
CA GLY A 951 -8.70 43.04 -18.98
C GLY A 951 -8.16 44.44 -18.68
N GLU A 952 -8.96 45.27 -18.02
CA GLU A 952 -8.52 46.62 -17.60
C GLU A 952 -7.25 46.55 -16.73
N TYR A 953 -7.15 45.54 -15.86
CA TYR A 953 -5.98 45.27 -15.02
C TYR A 953 -4.67 45.09 -15.79
N THR A 954 -4.73 44.70 -17.07
CA THR A 954 -3.55 44.51 -17.94
C THR A 954 -2.82 45.84 -18.22
N TYR A 955 -3.51 46.98 -18.09
CA TYR A 955 -3.00 48.30 -18.48
C TYR A 955 -2.55 49.18 -17.30
N GLY A 956 -2.39 48.59 -16.10
CA GLY A 956 -1.90 49.30 -14.92
C GLY A 956 -0.46 49.75 -15.09
N GLU A 957 -0.16 51.01 -14.77
CA GLU A 957 1.20 51.57 -14.91
C GLU A 957 2.17 50.97 -13.90
N TYR A 958 1.72 50.79 -12.65
CA TYR A 958 2.47 50.13 -11.60
C TYR A 958 1.86 48.77 -11.31
N SER A 959 2.72 47.77 -11.13
CA SER A 959 2.30 46.41 -10.85
C SER A 959 3.22 45.76 -9.83
N VAL A 960 2.66 44.88 -9.01
CA VAL A 960 3.44 43.94 -8.21
C VAL A 960 3.35 42.57 -8.84
N GLY A 961 4.44 42.15 -9.47
CA GLY A 961 4.58 40.81 -10.03
C GLY A 961 5.03 39.83 -8.96
N TYR A 962 4.41 38.66 -8.89
CA TYR A 962 4.87 37.56 -8.05
C TYR A 962 4.60 36.20 -8.69
N ARG A 963 5.28 35.18 -8.17
CA ARG A 963 5.20 33.81 -8.70
C ARG A 963 4.09 33.03 -8.02
N ASP A 964 3.28 32.34 -8.80
CA ASP A 964 2.29 31.39 -8.27
C ASP A 964 2.82 29.96 -8.13
N ASN A 965 4.12 29.72 -8.34
CA ASN A 965 4.70 28.38 -8.25
C ASN A 965 6.17 28.45 -7.85
N THR A 966 6.72 27.29 -7.47
CA THR A 966 8.13 26.95 -7.21
C THR A 966 8.84 27.76 -6.12
N LYS A 967 8.83 29.08 -6.19
CA LYS A 967 9.43 30.03 -5.24
C LYS A 967 8.44 31.16 -4.98
N TRP A 968 8.24 31.53 -3.72
CA TRP A 968 7.48 32.73 -3.37
C TRP A 968 8.41 33.96 -3.33
N GLN A 969 8.26 34.85 -4.31
CA GLN A 969 9.04 36.08 -4.51
C GLN A 969 8.19 37.11 -5.26
N ALA A 970 8.36 38.39 -4.95
CA ALA A 970 7.65 39.50 -5.58
C ALA A 970 8.59 40.66 -5.95
N SER A 971 8.22 41.43 -6.97
CA SER A 971 8.90 42.66 -7.38
C SER A 971 7.90 43.69 -7.87
N VAL A 972 8.22 44.97 -7.70
CA VAL A 972 7.54 46.05 -8.42
C VAL A 972 8.01 46.04 -9.87
N ILE A 973 7.07 46.17 -10.80
CA ILE A 973 7.30 46.26 -12.23
C ILE A 973 6.59 47.50 -12.73
N GLU A 974 7.37 48.38 -13.36
CA GLU A 974 6.95 49.64 -13.95
C GLU A 974 7.33 49.66 -15.45
N PRO A 975 6.89 50.64 -16.25
CA PRO A 975 7.26 50.73 -17.64
C PRO A 975 8.78 50.86 -17.79
N ILE A 976 9.37 50.11 -18.73
CA ILE A 976 10.83 50.04 -18.92
C ILE A 976 11.26 50.59 -20.27
N ASP A 977 12.49 51.08 -20.32
CA ASP A 977 13.14 51.42 -21.58
C ASP A 977 13.45 50.14 -22.37
N THR A 978 12.89 50.05 -23.56
CA THR A 978 13.17 48.95 -24.49
C THR A 978 14.48 49.21 -25.24
N SER A 979 15.04 48.16 -25.84
CA SER A 979 16.23 48.26 -26.69
C SER A 979 16.08 49.22 -27.89
N TRP A 980 14.85 49.60 -28.23
CA TRP A 980 14.54 50.58 -29.27
C TRP A 980 14.17 51.97 -28.74
N GLY A 981 14.42 52.26 -27.46
CA GLY A 981 14.34 53.59 -26.86
C GLY A 981 12.94 54.07 -26.47
N GLU A 982 11.93 53.21 -26.54
CA GLU A 982 10.58 53.53 -26.08
C GLU A 982 10.33 52.93 -24.69
N LYS A 983 9.67 53.70 -23.81
CA LYS A 983 9.26 53.23 -22.48
C LYS A 983 7.93 52.47 -22.59
N ILE A 984 7.96 51.15 -22.40
CA ILE A 984 6.80 50.26 -22.64
C ILE A 984 6.44 49.48 -21.38
N LEU A 985 5.13 49.31 -21.17
CA LEU A 985 4.59 48.49 -20.09
C LEU A 985 4.81 46.99 -20.40
N PRO A 986 5.50 46.25 -19.51
CA PRO A 986 5.63 44.79 -19.64
C PRO A 986 4.30 44.05 -19.45
N LEU A 987 4.16 42.89 -20.09
CA LEU A 987 3.01 41.99 -19.96
C LEU A 987 3.40 40.72 -19.22
N PHE A 988 2.46 40.15 -18.47
CA PHE A 988 2.69 39.01 -17.59
C PHE A 988 2.24 37.71 -18.24
N GLN A 989 3.05 36.64 -18.17
CA GLN A 989 2.70 35.32 -18.68
C GLN A 989 2.28 34.35 -17.58
N ASN A 990 1.08 33.76 -17.71
CA ASN A 990 0.60 32.61 -16.93
C ASN A 990 0.96 32.67 -15.42
N HIS A 991 2.01 31.95 -15.01
CA HIS A 991 2.55 31.86 -13.65
C HIS A 991 3.18 33.14 -13.06
N ALA A 992 3.26 34.20 -13.86
CA ALA A 992 3.58 35.55 -13.40
C ALA A 992 2.27 36.25 -13.02
N VAL A 993 1.91 36.20 -11.74
CA VAL A 993 0.71 36.88 -11.24
C VAL A 993 1.02 38.35 -11.03
N SER A 994 0.07 39.21 -11.38
CA SER A 994 0.21 40.66 -11.21
C SER A 994 -0.89 41.21 -10.31
N ILE A 995 -0.53 42.20 -9.48
CA ILE A 995 -1.45 43.06 -8.75
C ILE A 995 -1.32 44.46 -9.34
N THR A 996 -2.38 44.94 -9.99
CA THR A 996 -2.44 46.29 -10.57
C THR A 996 -3.61 47.11 -10.03
N GLN A 997 -4.57 46.46 -9.36
CA GLN A 997 -5.79 47.09 -8.87
C GLN A 997 -6.11 46.68 -7.42
N ASP A 998 -6.77 47.59 -6.70
CA ASP A 998 -7.45 47.26 -5.45
C ASP A 998 -8.75 46.47 -5.71
N SER A 999 -9.40 46.00 -4.64
CA SER A 999 -10.64 45.21 -4.74
C SER A 999 -11.83 45.97 -5.35
N ASN A 1000 -11.75 47.30 -5.44
CA ASN A 1000 -12.75 48.15 -6.07
C ASN A 1000 -12.42 48.47 -7.53
N GLY A 1001 -11.31 47.95 -8.07
CA GLY A 1001 -10.88 48.18 -9.45
C GLY A 1001 -10.04 49.44 -9.66
N ASN A 1002 -9.63 50.15 -8.61
CA ASN A 1002 -8.76 51.32 -8.74
C ASN A 1002 -7.32 50.88 -9.00
N PHE A 1003 -6.64 51.50 -9.97
CA PHE A 1003 -5.22 51.23 -10.21
C PHE A 1003 -4.35 51.66 -9.02
N ILE A 1004 -3.35 50.84 -8.70
CA ILE A 1004 -2.42 51.13 -7.62
C ILE A 1004 -1.39 52.19 -8.02
N THR A 1005 -0.96 52.99 -7.04
CA THR A 1005 0.13 53.96 -7.15
C THR A 1005 1.51 53.30 -6.98
N LYS A 1006 2.59 54.06 -7.23
CA LYS A 1006 3.97 53.56 -7.05
C LYS A 1006 4.25 53.20 -5.60
N GLU A 1007 3.86 54.06 -4.66
CA GLU A 1007 4.03 53.85 -3.23
C GLU A 1007 3.24 52.63 -2.74
N GLU A 1008 2.00 52.47 -3.24
CA GLU A 1008 1.18 51.28 -2.99
C GLU A 1008 1.84 50.00 -3.51
N ALA A 1009 2.37 50.01 -4.72
CA ALA A 1009 3.07 48.86 -5.28
C ALA A 1009 4.27 48.45 -4.41
N HIS A 1010 5.06 49.43 -3.94
CA HIS A 1010 6.18 49.16 -3.04
C HIS A 1010 5.75 48.66 -1.66
N TYR A 1011 4.67 49.21 -1.08
CA TYR A 1011 4.08 48.72 0.16
C TYR A 1011 3.62 47.26 0.05
N ILE A 1012 2.88 46.91 -1.01
CA ILE A 1012 2.43 45.54 -1.28
C ILE A 1012 3.65 44.62 -1.46
N CYS A 1013 4.63 45.03 -2.27
CA CYS A 1013 5.83 44.26 -2.54
C CYS A 1013 6.66 44.00 -1.26
N ALA A 1014 6.73 44.96 -0.33
CA ALA A 1014 7.35 44.78 0.97
C ALA A 1014 6.71 43.61 1.73
N ILE A 1015 5.38 43.63 1.86
CA ILE A 1015 4.63 42.61 2.60
C ILE A 1015 4.75 41.24 1.93
N LEU A 1016 4.62 41.14 0.60
CA LEU A 1016 4.74 39.87 -0.10
C LEU A 1016 6.13 39.24 0.04
N ASN A 1017 7.18 40.04 0.20
CA ASN A 1017 8.55 39.56 0.44
C ASN A 1017 8.91 39.44 1.93
N ALA A 1018 8.01 39.78 2.86
CA ALA A 1018 8.26 39.59 4.28
C ALA A 1018 8.62 38.12 4.57
N PRO A 1019 9.72 37.84 5.31
CA PRO A 1019 10.12 36.49 5.67
C PRO A 1019 8.99 35.59 6.19
N ILE A 1020 8.11 36.11 7.05
CA ILE A 1020 6.98 35.36 7.60
C ILE A 1020 5.93 35.02 6.54
N VAL A 1021 5.62 35.96 5.62
CA VAL A 1021 4.67 35.75 4.51
C VAL A 1021 5.22 34.70 3.56
N ARG A 1022 6.50 34.80 3.21
CA ARG A 1022 7.17 33.80 2.36
C ARG A 1022 7.12 32.42 2.99
N THR A 1023 7.44 32.32 4.28
CA THR A 1023 7.45 31.02 4.98
C THR A 1023 6.04 30.44 5.09
N TYR A 1024 5.04 31.29 5.38
CA TYR A 1024 3.63 30.92 5.39
C TYR A 1024 3.19 30.37 4.03
N MET A 1025 3.47 31.07 2.93
CA MET A 1025 3.07 30.62 1.58
C MET A 1025 3.73 29.30 1.18
N MET A 1026 5.00 29.11 1.54
CA MET A 1026 5.72 27.87 1.27
C MET A 1026 5.25 26.68 2.11
N LYS A 1027 4.82 26.89 3.37
CA LYS A 1027 4.41 25.81 4.29
C LYS A 1027 2.90 25.52 4.28
N SER A 1028 2.07 26.42 3.76
CA SER A 1028 0.60 26.29 3.73
C SER A 1028 0.02 25.90 2.36
N SER A 1029 0.83 25.81 1.30
CA SER A 1029 0.40 25.54 -0.08
C SER A 1029 1.29 24.50 -0.77
N ASP A 1030 0.79 23.87 -1.84
CA ASP A 1030 1.62 23.02 -2.70
C ASP A 1030 2.58 23.90 -3.51
N SER A 1031 3.87 23.56 -3.54
CA SER A 1031 4.87 24.35 -4.29
C SER A 1031 4.62 24.43 -5.79
N ARG A 1032 3.72 23.60 -6.35
CA ARG A 1032 3.32 23.66 -7.76
C ARG A 1032 2.29 24.75 -8.04
N SER A 1033 1.55 25.21 -7.03
CA SER A 1033 0.53 26.26 -7.18
C SER A 1033 0.22 26.95 -5.84
N PHE A 1034 0.53 28.24 -5.76
CA PHE A 1034 0.12 29.18 -4.73
C PHE A 1034 -1.19 29.85 -5.14
N LYS A 1035 -1.95 30.32 -4.14
CA LYS A 1035 -3.20 31.03 -4.40
C LYS A 1035 -2.94 32.39 -5.07
N ILE A 1036 -3.62 32.65 -6.19
CA ILE A 1036 -3.63 33.95 -6.90
C ILE A 1036 -4.20 35.07 -6.02
N ARG A 1037 -5.10 34.74 -5.08
CA ARG A 1037 -5.50 35.68 -4.03
C ARG A 1037 -4.73 35.33 -2.78
N VAL A 1038 -3.76 36.17 -2.42
CA VAL A 1038 -2.84 35.91 -1.31
C VAL A 1038 -3.64 35.89 0.00
N PRO A 1039 -3.56 34.79 0.80
CA PRO A 1039 -4.35 34.62 2.02
C PRO A 1039 -3.74 35.33 3.24
N VAL A 1040 -3.20 36.53 3.06
CA VAL A 1040 -2.55 37.33 4.12
C VAL A 1040 -3.29 38.65 4.32
N LYS A 1041 -3.26 39.18 5.53
CA LYS A 1041 -3.76 40.52 5.86
C LYS A 1041 -2.95 41.54 5.08
N LEU A 1042 -3.61 42.16 4.11
CA LEU A 1042 -3.00 43.22 3.32
C LEU A 1042 -4.03 44.33 3.21
N GLU A 1043 -3.98 45.25 4.16
CA GLU A 1043 -4.87 46.41 4.22
C GLU A 1043 -4.57 47.39 3.08
N LYS A 1044 -5.56 48.20 2.73
CA LYS A 1044 -5.36 49.27 1.76
C LYS A 1044 -4.33 50.26 2.32
N TYR A 1045 -3.35 50.60 1.50
CA TYR A 1045 -2.32 51.58 1.84
C TYR A 1045 -2.96 52.89 2.31
N ASP A 1046 -2.33 53.46 3.35
CA ASP A 1046 -2.74 54.73 3.93
C ASP A 1046 -1.51 55.62 4.01
N ALA A 1047 -1.54 56.71 3.25
CA ALA A 1047 -0.47 57.69 3.22
C ALA A 1047 -0.33 58.47 4.54
N GLN A 1048 -1.24 58.34 5.51
CA GLN A 1048 -1.06 58.90 6.85
C GLN A 1048 -0.45 57.90 7.84
N ASN A 1049 -0.47 56.61 7.51
CA ASN A 1049 0.12 55.56 8.35
C ASN A 1049 1.65 55.52 8.17
N SER A 1050 2.38 55.77 9.25
CA SER A 1050 3.85 55.81 9.27
C SER A 1050 4.49 54.45 8.97
N ALA A 1051 3.87 53.35 9.41
CA ALA A 1051 4.34 51.99 9.12
C ALA A 1051 4.16 51.64 7.64
N HIS A 1052 3.03 52.03 7.03
CA HIS A 1052 2.78 51.83 5.59
C HIS A 1052 3.82 52.55 4.74
N LYS A 1053 4.08 53.83 5.05
CA LYS A 1053 5.17 54.61 4.42
C LYS A 1053 6.52 53.92 4.57
N LYS A 1054 6.83 53.46 5.79
CA LYS A 1054 8.12 52.84 6.07
C LYS A 1054 8.32 51.54 5.28
N LEU A 1055 7.28 50.72 5.14
CA LEU A 1055 7.32 49.51 4.32
C LEU A 1055 7.57 49.83 2.84
N ALA A 1056 6.91 50.86 2.29
CA ALA A 1056 7.16 51.31 0.92
C ALA A 1056 8.61 51.78 0.72
N GLU A 1057 9.14 52.60 1.64
CA GLU A 1057 10.55 53.05 1.62
C GLU A 1057 11.54 51.89 1.67
N LEU A 1058 11.29 50.90 2.54
CA LEU A 1058 12.14 49.72 2.67
C LEU A 1058 12.15 48.90 1.37
N SER A 1059 10.98 48.73 0.74
CA SER A 1059 10.89 48.09 -0.58
C SER A 1059 11.68 48.86 -1.64
N ILE A 1060 11.58 50.19 -1.72
CA ILE A 1060 12.37 51.00 -2.65
C ILE A 1060 13.88 50.79 -2.43
N ASN A 1061 14.32 50.84 -1.17
CA ASN A 1061 15.72 50.61 -0.82
C ASN A 1061 16.20 49.20 -1.17
N ALA A 1062 15.32 48.19 -1.05
CA ALA A 1062 15.63 46.82 -1.45
C ALA A 1062 15.75 46.68 -2.98
N HIS A 1063 14.91 47.38 -3.76
CA HIS A 1063 15.04 47.40 -5.22
C HIS A 1063 16.33 48.09 -5.68
N LEU A 1064 16.80 49.11 -4.96
CA LEU A 1064 18.08 49.78 -5.25
C LEU A 1064 19.31 48.96 -4.85
N ALA A 1065 19.15 48.02 -3.90
CA ALA A 1065 20.24 47.22 -3.35
C ALA A 1065 20.05 45.72 -3.61
N TYR A 1066 19.29 45.35 -4.64
CA TYR A 1066 18.85 43.97 -4.89
C TYR A 1066 20.01 42.98 -5.08
N ASP A 1067 21.15 43.47 -5.56
CA ASP A 1067 22.40 42.74 -5.76
C ASP A 1067 23.19 42.53 -4.45
N ASN A 1068 22.92 43.32 -3.41
CA ASN A 1068 23.54 43.21 -2.09
C ASN A 1068 22.69 42.35 -1.14
N THR A 1069 22.94 41.04 -1.18
CA THR A 1069 22.23 40.04 -0.37
C THR A 1069 22.18 40.33 1.13
N SER A 1070 23.26 40.86 1.72
CA SER A 1070 23.31 41.17 3.16
C SER A 1070 22.40 42.35 3.51
N LYS A 1071 22.45 43.42 2.71
CA LYS A 1071 21.59 44.60 2.90
C LYS A 1071 20.11 44.27 2.67
N VAL A 1072 19.80 43.44 1.67
CA VAL A 1072 18.42 42.98 1.45
C VAL A 1072 17.93 42.16 2.64
N ALA A 1073 18.75 41.27 3.21
CA ALA A 1073 18.37 40.49 4.39
C ALA A 1073 18.08 41.37 5.62
N GLU A 1074 18.87 42.43 5.84
CA GLU A 1074 18.60 43.43 6.90
C GLU A 1074 17.28 44.16 6.69
N ILE A 1075 16.99 44.55 5.44
CA ILE A 1075 15.72 45.19 5.07
C ILE A 1075 14.55 44.24 5.28
N GLU A 1076 14.67 42.97 4.84
CA GLU A 1076 13.65 41.94 5.03
C GLU A 1076 13.33 41.74 6.52
N ALA A 1077 14.34 41.72 7.40
CA ALA A 1077 14.12 41.60 8.84
C ALA A 1077 13.36 42.81 9.43
N GLN A 1078 13.62 44.03 8.94
CA GLN A 1078 12.87 45.22 9.34
C GLN A 1078 11.42 45.19 8.83
N ILE A 1079 11.23 44.78 7.57
CA ILE A 1079 9.90 44.58 6.98
C ILE A 1079 9.10 43.58 7.82
N ASP A 1080 9.70 42.45 8.18
CA ASP A 1080 9.05 41.38 8.95
C ASP A 1080 8.54 41.90 10.31
N LYS A 1081 9.39 42.63 11.03
CA LYS A 1081 9.04 43.22 12.33
C LYS A 1081 7.89 44.22 12.21
N ILE A 1082 7.95 45.13 11.24
CA ILE A 1082 6.91 46.16 11.05
C ILE A 1082 5.59 45.49 10.64
N TYR A 1083 5.63 44.50 9.76
CA TYR A 1083 4.43 43.80 9.31
C TYR A 1083 3.77 42.97 10.42
N LEU A 1084 4.55 42.30 11.27
CA LEU A 1084 4.02 41.59 12.43
C LEU A 1084 3.38 42.55 13.46
N ALA A 1085 3.97 43.73 13.68
CA ALA A 1085 3.36 44.77 14.53
C ALA A 1085 2.06 45.30 13.93
N LEU A 1086 2.01 45.57 12.62
CA LEU A 1086 0.78 45.93 11.89
C LEU A 1086 -0.32 44.88 12.03
N CYS A 1087 0.06 43.59 12.07
CA CYS A 1087 -0.88 42.49 12.27
C CYS A 1087 -1.29 42.28 13.75
N GLY A 1088 -0.77 43.09 14.68
CA GLY A 1088 -1.05 43.01 16.11
C GLY A 1088 -0.35 41.86 16.85
N TYR A 1089 0.72 41.30 16.27
CA TYR A 1089 1.48 40.21 16.90
C TYR A 1089 2.63 40.72 17.79
N LEU A 1090 3.21 41.87 17.43
CA LEU A 1090 4.25 42.56 18.21
C LEU A 1090 3.70 43.91 18.68
N GLU A 1091 4.15 44.33 19.86
CA GLU A 1091 3.90 45.68 20.41
C GLU A 1091 4.70 46.77 19.69
#